data_AF-A0A128EEQ2-F1
#
_entry.id   AF-A0A128EEQ2-F1
#
_cell.length_a   1.000
_cell.length_b   1.000
_cell.length_c   1.000
_cell.angle_alpha   90.00
_cell.angle_beta   90.00
_cell.angle_gamma   90.00
#
_symmetry.space_group_name_H-M   'P 1'
#
loop_
_entity.id
_entity.type
_entity.pdbx_description
1 polymer ?
#
loop_
_entity_poly.entity_id
_entity_poly.type
_entity_poly.pdbx_seq_one_letter_code
_entity_poly.pdbx_strand_id
1 'polypeptide(L)'
;MNKTRLNSRILTIALIFIAFIFSITIRLYWVSWASGFEDLMYNGEVMINTGDGYAFAEGARDIIAGFHQPNDLSYVWSPLSKLTAFLYTILPVSFEALILYMSVFFSSLLVVPIVMIANEFRATKAGLIGALIACVANSYYNRTMAGYYDTDMLNITLAVFVLWGMIRVVVKQDRYSIILAPFFVLIYQWWYGSAFTLNSGFLTMFLLYTLVFERKSLVNYQTIILIILALSNLSFEVKFIAIFALFLLFVLKNLNYKIIASIGVVVFAVFAYKGGLNPIIFQLKFYILRDVAEVSQQGMVFKFFNVNQTIQESGIVPPEIFMNRISSHVVVFIISLFGYALLCYKHKEFLISLPLLVLGFLAVKAGLRFTIYAVPVMGLGFGFLVVYLLNLLGFKNAVKNSILVVITMLALTPAIKHIVEYKSPTVFFHEEVKVLDELKHKTGREDYVLAWWDYGYPIRYYSDVKTLVDGGKHLGNDNYPVSFSLFKDQTSSANMARLAVEYTERQFNQNFALLNQMLKDYNQTDIDDFLYALSFKSFELPQKTREIYYYLPKRMLNIFPVVTYFSNLDLKDGKSYKNQIFITAQAVSNSDNGLVLDNGMLISHDLTTINMGSEQLKIKKFYETGYDANKKLNVSSIDVDLDGALYLIFTKENGTFIIADEKAFKSTYVQLFVLENYDKELFEPVILDKDAKVYRLKR
;
A
#
# COMPACT_ATOMS: atom_id res chain seq x y z
N MET A 1 -49.88 -10.68 -4.10
CA MET A 1 -48.70 -9.80 -4.37
C MET A 1 -47.57 -9.91 -3.33
N ASN A 2 -47.82 -10.23 -2.05
CA ASN A 2 -46.77 -10.32 -1.01
C ASN A 2 -45.87 -11.57 -1.09
N LYS A 3 -46.40 -12.75 -1.49
CA LYS A 3 -45.64 -14.02 -1.50
C LYS A 3 -44.53 -14.06 -2.56
N THR A 4 -44.76 -13.52 -3.76
CA THR A 4 -43.77 -13.44 -4.85
C THR A 4 -42.64 -12.44 -4.56
N ARG A 5 -42.94 -11.30 -3.93
CA ARG A 5 -41.92 -10.35 -3.47
C ARG A 5 -41.08 -10.90 -2.32
N LEU A 6 -41.71 -11.63 -1.38
CA LEU A 6 -41.00 -12.28 -0.28
C LEU A 6 -40.04 -13.36 -0.81
N ASN A 7 -40.49 -14.22 -1.72
CA ASN A 7 -39.66 -15.23 -2.36
C ASN A 7 -38.47 -14.61 -3.12
N SER A 8 -38.67 -13.48 -3.80
CA SER A 8 -37.59 -12.76 -4.47
C SER A 8 -36.54 -12.21 -3.51
N ARG A 9 -36.95 -11.70 -2.34
CA ARG A 9 -36.00 -11.19 -1.32
C ARG A 9 -35.20 -12.33 -0.68
N ILE A 10 -35.87 -13.42 -0.33
CA ILE A 10 -35.23 -14.63 0.22
C ILE A 10 -34.19 -15.17 -0.77
N LEU A 11 -34.54 -15.24 -2.05
CA LEU A 11 -33.59 -15.66 -3.09
C LEU A 11 -32.36 -14.74 -3.15
N THR A 12 -32.55 -13.41 -3.19
CA THR A 12 -31.42 -12.46 -3.24
C THR A 12 -30.50 -12.62 -2.02
N ILE A 13 -31.06 -12.79 -0.81
CA ILE A 13 -30.28 -13.03 0.41
C ILE A 13 -29.51 -14.35 0.32
N ALA A 14 -30.15 -15.43 -0.14
CA ALA A 14 -29.49 -16.73 -0.32
C ALA A 14 -28.32 -16.64 -1.32
N LEU A 15 -28.49 -15.92 -2.42
CA LEU A 15 -27.42 -15.72 -3.41
C LEU A 15 -26.24 -14.91 -2.84
N ILE A 16 -26.52 -13.87 -2.06
CA ILE A 16 -25.49 -13.11 -1.34
C ILE A 16 -24.72 -14.02 -0.39
N PHE A 17 -25.44 -14.83 0.40
CA PHE A 17 -24.82 -15.74 1.36
C PHE A 17 -23.92 -16.77 0.66
N ILE A 18 -24.37 -17.36 -0.45
CA ILE A 18 -23.56 -18.29 -1.25
C ILE A 18 -22.27 -17.62 -1.76
N ALA A 19 -22.38 -16.42 -2.34
CA ALA A 19 -21.21 -15.69 -2.84
C ALA A 19 -20.25 -15.28 -1.71
N PHE A 20 -20.80 -14.93 -0.55
CA PHE A 20 -20.02 -14.55 0.64
C PHE A 20 -19.22 -15.74 1.19
N ILE A 21 -19.86 -16.90 1.36
CA ILE A 21 -19.17 -18.13 1.80
C ILE A 21 -18.10 -18.55 0.80
N PHE A 22 -18.37 -18.46 -0.51
CA PHE A 22 -17.37 -18.70 -1.55
C PHE A 22 -16.16 -17.76 -1.40
N SER A 23 -16.41 -16.46 -1.24
CA SER A 23 -15.38 -15.44 -1.08
C SER A 23 -14.49 -15.64 0.16
N ILE A 24 -15.08 -16.09 1.28
CA ILE A 24 -14.32 -16.46 2.48
C ILE A 24 -13.48 -17.70 2.20
N THR A 25 -14.11 -18.77 1.74
CA THR A 25 -13.49 -20.10 1.60
C THR A 25 -12.24 -20.05 0.72
N ILE A 26 -12.30 -19.33 -0.40
CA ILE A 26 -11.17 -19.25 -1.33
C ILE A 26 -9.98 -18.48 -0.76
N ARG A 27 -10.20 -17.52 0.16
CA ARG A 27 -9.11 -16.78 0.83
C ARG A 27 -8.43 -17.60 1.91
N LEU A 28 -9.15 -18.54 2.53
CA LEU A 28 -8.60 -19.45 3.54
C LEU A 28 -7.58 -20.44 2.97
N TYR A 29 -7.55 -20.66 1.65
CA TYR A 29 -6.52 -21.47 0.99
C TYR A 29 -5.10 -20.99 1.32
N TRP A 30 -4.85 -19.67 1.26
CA TRP A 30 -3.53 -19.12 1.55
C TRP A 30 -3.14 -19.36 3.01
N VAL A 31 -4.08 -19.23 3.95
CA VAL A 31 -3.81 -19.52 5.36
C VAL A 31 -3.42 -20.98 5.54
N SER A 32 -4.16 -21.91 4.93
CA SER A 32 -3.82 -23.34 4.96
C SER A 32 -2.43 -23.64 4.39
N TRP A 33 -2.00 -22.91 3.36
CA TRP A 33 -0.65 -23.03 2.81
C TRP A 33 0.39 -22.42 3.76
N ALA A 34 0.18 -21.20 4.24
CA ALA A 34 1.13 -20.45 5.05
C ALA A 34 1.33 -21.07 6.44
N SER A 35 0.28 -21.63 7.05
CA SER A 35 0.37 -22.38 8.31
C SER A 35 1.24 -23.66 8.23
N GLY A 36 1.64 -24.08 7.03
CA GLY A 36 2.60 -25.17 6.83
C GLY A 36 4.06 -24.76 7.03
N PHE A 37 4.36 -23.48 7.26
CA PHE A 37 5.70 -22.94 7.38
C PHE A 37 5.85 -22.18 8.71
N GLU A 38 6.64 -22.73 9.63
CA GLU A 38 6.92 -22.09 10.93
C GLU A 38 7.56 -20.70 10.76
N ASP A 39 8.37 -20.52 9.71
CA ASP A 39 9.00 -19.23 9.36
C ASP A 39 8.00 -18.10 9.10
N LEU A 40 6.74 -18.41 8.81
CA LEU A 40 5.68 -17.42 8.56
C LEU A 40 4.83 -17.14 9.80
N MET A 41 5.15 -17.74 10.94
CA MET A 41 4.33 -17.70 12.15
C MET A 41 4.96 -16.90 13.29
N TYR A 42 4.12 -16.26 14.08
CA TYR A 42 4.47 -15.59 15.32
C TYR A 42 3.30 -15.71 16.31
N ASN A 43 3.60 -15.98 17.60
CA ASN A 43 2.58 -16.23 18.62
C ASN A 43 1.53 -17.30 18.25
N GLY A 44 1.95 -18.33 17.51
CA GLY A 44 1.08 -19.44 17.09
C GLY A 44 0.15 -19.12 15.91
N GLU A 45 0.24 -17.93 15.32
CA GLU A 45 -0.58 -17.49 14.19
C GLU A 45 0.28 -17.07 13.00
N VAL A 46 -0.27 -17.13 11.79
CA VAL A 46 0.41 -16.63 10.58
C VAL A 46 0.45 -15.11 10.62
N MET A 47 1.62 -14.52 10.35
CA MET A 47 1.79 -13.07 10.35
C MET A 47 1.11 -12.41 9.13
N ILE A 48 0.86 -11.11 9.21
CA ILE A 48 0.30 -10.33 8.10
C ILE A 48 1.34 -10.15 6.97
N ASN A 49 0.85 -9.95 5.75
CA ASN A 49 1.65 -9.93 4.51
C ASN A 49 1.73 -8.56 3.83
N THR A 50 1.23 -7.50 4.48
CA THR A 50 1.32 -6.11 4.00
C THR A 50 2.05 -5.25 5.02
N GLY A 51 3.09 -4.54 4.59
CA GLY A 51 3.90 -3.67 5.46
C GLY A 51 3.07 -2.59 6.16
N ASP A 52 2.16 -1.95 5.42
CA ASP A 52 1.24 -0.92 5.94
C ASP A 52 0.32 -1.45 7.06
N GLY A 53 0.05 -2.75 7.09
CA GLY A 53 -0.77 -3.36 8.12
C GLY A 53 -0.20 -3.20 9.52
N TYR A 54 1.13 -3.13 9.65
CA TYR A 54 1.76 -2.93 10.95
C TYR A 54 1.54 -1.53 11.52
N ALA A 55 1.30 -0.50 10.69
CA ALA A 55 0.93 0.83 11.18
C ALA A 55 -0.43 0.77 11.90
N PHE A 56 -1.40 0.08 11.28
CA PHE A 56 -2.72 -0.09 11.87
C PHE A 56 -2.71 -1.04 13.07
N ALA A 57 -1.83 -2.04 13.08
CA ALA A 57 -1.67 -2.99 14.17
C ALA A 57 -1.03 -2.32 15.40
N GLU A 58 -0.02 -1.48 15.20
CA GLU A 58 0.57 -0.59 16.22
C GLU A 58 -0.52 0.30 16.82
N GLY A 59 -1.26 1.03 15.99
CA GLY A 59 -2.33 1.89 16.47
C GLY A 59 -3.42 1.14 17.25
N ALA A 60 -3.77 -0.09 16.84
CA ALA A 60 -4.74 -0.91 17.56
C ALA A 60 -4.19 -1.40 18.91
N ARG A 61 -2.94 -1.88 18.93
CA ARG A 61 -2.20 -2.28 20.14
C ARG A 61 -2.17 -1.15 21.16
N ASP A 62 -1.90 0.07 20.71
CA ASP A 62 -1.77 1.23 21.58
C ASP A 62 -3.13 1.75 22.10
N ILE A 63 -4.20 1.66 21.29
CA ILE A 63 -5.57 1.92 21.77
C ILE A 63 -5.95 0.91 22.86
N ILE A 64 -5.62 -0.37 22.67
CA ILE A 64 -5.90 -1.44 23.66
C ILE A 64 -5.08 -1.20 24.93
N ALA A 65 -3.82 -0.79 24.82
CA ALA A 65 -2.96 -0.44 25.95
C ALA A 65 -3.40 0.84 26.67
N GLY A 66 -4.11 1.74 25.97
CA GLY A 66 -4.61 3.01 26.49
C GLY A 66 -3.62 4.17 26.44
N PHE A 67 -2.45 3.99 25.81
CA PHE A 67 -1.43 5.04 25.65
C PHE A 67 -0.46 4.73 24.51
N HIS A 68 0.21 5.77 24.01
CA HIS A 68 1.34 5.70 23.08
C HIS A 68 2.31 6.85 23.38
N GLN A 69 3.51 6.84 22.79
CA GLN A 69 4.51 7.88 23.02
C GLN A 69 4.23 9.12 22.16
N PRO A 70 4.47 10.34 22.68
CA PRO A 70 4.40 11.53 21.84
C PRO A 70 5.33 11.40 20.63
N ASN A 71 4.79 11.68 19.44
CA ASN A 71 5.55 11.72 18.18
C ASN A 71 6.10 10.37 17.66
N ASP A 72 5.63 9.24 18.18
CA ASP A 72 5.93 7.91 17.61
C ASP A 72 5.23 7.63 16.26
N LEU A 73 4.27 8.48 15.90
CA LEU A 73 3.43 8.39 14.70
C LEU A 73 2.54 7.14 14.68
N SER A 74 2.15 6.63 15.86
CA SER A 74 1.21 5.51 16.00
C SER A 74 -0.20 5.85 15.48
N TYR A 75 -0.84 4.96 14.72
CA TYR A 75 -2.10 5.23 14.00
C TYR A 75 -3.36 5.12 14.89
N VAL A 76 -3.29 5.57 16.14
CA VAL A 76 -4.40 5.54 17.11
C VAL A 76 -5.64 6.31 16.64
N TRP A 77 -5.48 7.30 15.76
CA TRP A 77 -6.59 8.05 15.17
C TRP A 77 -7.31 7.29 14.05
N SER A 78 -6.67 6.27 13.46
CA SER A 78 -7.14 5.64 12.23
C SER A 78 -8.41 4.80 12.46
N PRO A 79 -9.34 4.76 11.48
CA PRO A 79 -10.55 3.95 11.55
C PRO A 79 -10.28 2.46 11.69
N LEU A 80 -9.29 1.94 10.95
CA LEU A 80 -8.94 0.53 10.97
C LEU A 80 -8.40 0.13 12.35
N SER A 81 -7.48 0.90 12.94
CA SER A 81 -6.99 0.65 14.31
C SER A 81 -8.10 0.68 15.34
N LYS A 82 -9.01 1.65 15.27
CA LYS A 82 -10.17 1.76 16.17
C LYS A 82 -11.13 0.57 16.02
N LEU A 83 -11.41 0.16 14.79
CA LEU A 83 -12.26 -1.00 14.52
C LEU A 83 -11.62 -2.28 15.06
N THR A 84 -10.32 -2.47 14.84
CA THR A 84 -9.58 -3.63 15.33
C THR A 84 -9.56 -3.69 16.84
N ALA A 85 -9.25 -2.58 17.52
CA ALA A 85 -9.30 -2.52 18.98
C ALA A 85 -10.71 -2.83 19.52
N PHE A 86 -11.76 -2.27 18.90
CA PHE A 86 -13.14 -2.59 19.27
C PHE A 86 -13.47 -4.08 19.08
N LEU A 87 -13.13 -4.67 17.93
CA LEU A 87 -13.37 -6.08 17.65
C LEU A 87 -12.60 -7.00 18.61
N TYR A 88 -11.36 -6.64 18.95
CA TYR A 88 -10.55 -7.38 19.91
C TYR A 88 -11.21 -7.42 21.30
N THR A 89 -11.89 -6.36 21.73
CA THR A 89 -12.58 -6.34 23.03
C THR A 89 -13.84 -7.20 23.10
N ILE A 90 -14.42 -7.61 21.96
CA ILE A 90 -15.69 -8.35 21.92
C ILE A 90 -15.56 -9.77 21.35
N LEU A 91 -14.49 -10.07 20.62
CA LEU A 91 -14.26 -11.38 20.01
C LEU A 91 -13.26 -12.20 20.85
N PRO A 92 -13.52 -13.48 21.11
CA PRO A 92 -12.63 -14.35 21.88
C PRO A 92 -11.53 -14.95 20.98
N VAL A 93 -10.70 -14.10 20.37
CA VAL A 93 -9.60 -14.51 19.47
C VAL A 93 -8.30 -13.79 19.85
N SER A 94 -7.15 -14.35 19.47
CA SER A 94 -5.87 -13.65 19.61
C SER A 94 -5.82 -12.40 18.72
N PHE A 95 -4.95 -11.45 19.08
CA PHE A 95 -4.80 -10.23 18.30
C PHE A 95 -4.28 -10.53 16.89
N GLU A 96 -3.33 -11.46 16.79
CA GLU A 96 -2.73 -11.94 15.53
C GLU A 96 -3.78 -12.60 14.63
N ALA A 97 -4.62 -13.48 15.18
CA ALA A 97 -5.72 -14.07 14.41
C ALA A 97 -6.70 -13.00 13.92
N LEU A 98 -7.02 -12.00 14.75
CA LEU A 98 -7.92 -10.93 14.36
C LEU A 98 -7.40 -10.16 13.15
N ILE A 99 -6.17 -9.65 13.20
CA ILE A 99 -5.59 -8.88 12.09
C ILE A 99 -5.39 -9.75 10.83
N LEU A 100 -5.12 -11.05 10.99
CA LEU A 100 -5.01 -12.02 9.89
C LEU A 100 -6.33 -12.21 9.12
N TYR A 101 -7.47 -12.31 9.84
CA TYR A 101 -8.76 -12.68 9.26
C TYR A 101 -9.71 -11.51 8.96
N MET A 102 -9.44 -10.29 9.45
CA MET A 102 -10.30 -9.13 9.18
C MET A 102 -10.49 -8.88 7.68
N SER A 103 -9.42 -8.96 6.89
CA SER A 103 -9.50 -8.78 5.43
C SER A 103 -10.40 -9.83 4.78
N VAL A 104 -10.36 -11.09 5.24
CA VAL A 104 -11.19 -12.19 4.73
C VAL A 104 -12.68 -11.88 4.90
N PHE A 105 -13.07 -11.38 6.07
CA PHE A 105 -14.47 -11.04 6.36
C PHE A 105 -14.94 -9.79 5.62
N PHE A 106 -14.24 -8.66 5.79
CA PHE A 106 -14.69 -7.36 5.30
C PHE A 106 -14.62 -7.24 3.77
N SER A 107 -13.62 -7.83 3.13
CA SER A 107 -13.56 -7.85 1.66
C SER A 107 -14.66 -8.72 1.05
N SER A 108 -15.03 -9.81 1.71
CA SER A 108 -16.11 -10.67 1.24
C SER A 108 -17.46 -9.96 1.19
N LEU A 109 -17.64 -8.85 1.93
CA LEU A 109 -18.86 -8.02 1.84
C LEU A 109 -19.05 -7.35 0.47
N LEU A 110 -18.04 -7.28 -0.40
CA LEU A 110 -18.16 -6.75 -1.77
C LEU A 110 -19.26 -7.45 -2.58
N VAL A 111 -19.51 -8.73 -2.33
CA VAL A 111 -20.54 -9.51 -3.02
C VAL A 111 -21.94 -8.93 -2.78
N VAL A 112 -22.16 -8.29 -1.62
CA VAL A 112 -23.45 -7.73 -1.21
C VAL A 112 -23.89 -6.63 -2.18
N PRO A 113 -23.17 -5.50 -2.34
CA PRO A 113 -23.63 -4.43 -3.21
C PRO A 113 -23.64 -4.84 -4.69
N ILE A 114 -22.79 -5.76 -5.15
CA ILE A 114 -22.84 -6.27 -6.53
C ILE A 114 -24.18 -6.96 -6.82
N VAL A 115 -24.58 -7.90 -5.96
CA VAL A 115 -25.86 -8.60 -6.12
C VAL A 115 -27.05 -7.65 -5.93
N MET A 116 -26.93 -6.68 -5.01
CA MET A 116 -27.98 -5.67 -4.80
C MET A 116 -28.17 -4.75 -6.02
N ILE A 117 -27.09 -4.30 -6.66
CA ILE A 117 -27.17 -3.53 -7.93
C ILE A 117 -27.87 -4.37 -9.00
N ALA A 118 -27.44 -5.61 -9.20
CA ALA A 118 -28.06 -6.50 -10.18
C ALA A 118 -29.56 -6.74 -9.90
N ASN A 119 -29.93 -6.81 -8.62
CA ASN A 119 -31.32 -6.95 -8.20
C ASN A 119 -32.18 -5.73 -8.54
N GLU A 120 -31.63 -4.51 -8.52
CA GLU A 120 -32.36 -3.32 -8.98
C GLU A 120 -32.76 -3.43 -10.45
N PHE A 121 -31.94 -4.09 -11.27
CA PHE A 121 -32.20 -4.39 -12.68
C PHE A 121 -32.93 -5.74 -12.91
N ARG A 122 -33.37 -6.43 -11.85
CA ARG A 122 -33.98 -7.77 -11.90
C ARG A 122 -33.09 -8.84 -12.56
N ALA A 123 -31.77 -8.65 -12.52
CA ALA A 123 -30.76 -9.52 -13.09
C ALA A 123 -29.97 -10.27 -12.01
N THR A 124 -30.64 -10.79 -10.97
CA THR A 124 -29.99 -11.39 -9.79
C THR A 124 -29.04 -12.55 -10.10
N LYS A 125 -29.35 -13.36 -11.13
CA LYS A 125 -28.42 -14.40 -11.62
C LYS A 125 -27.10 -13.81 -12.15
N ALA A 126 -27.19 -12.72 -12.92
CA ALA A 126 -26.00 -12.00 -13.38
C ALA A 126 -25.22 -11.40 -12.21
N GLY A 127 -25.93 -10.91 -11.18
CA GLY A 127 -25.34 -10.44 -9.94
C GLY A 127 -24.53 -11.52 -9.21
N LEU A 128 -25.07 -12.74 -9.07
CA LEU A 128 -24.34 -13.86 -8.48
C LEU A 128 -23.04 -14.14 -9.24
N ILE A 129 -23.12 -14.30 -10.57
CA ILE A 129 -21.94 -14.62 -11.39
C ILE A 129 -20.92 -13.48 -11.32
N GLY A 130 -21.37 -12.24 -11.41
CA GLY A 130 -20.50 -11.07 -11.31
C GLY A 130 -19.84 -10.94 -9.95
N ALA A 131 -20.55 -11.29 -8.86
CA ALA A 131 -20.00 -11.29 -7.51
C ALA A 131 -18.94 -12.39 -7.33
N LEU A 132 -19.19 -13.61 -7.82
CA LEU A 132 -18.23 -14.71 -7.78
C LEU A 132 -16.94 -14.38 -8.53
N ILE A 133 -17.04 -13.73 -9.69
CA ILE A 133 -15.87 -13.32 -10.48
C ILE A 133 -15.13 -12.15 -9.83
N ALA A 134 -15.87 -11.13 -9.37
CA ALA A 134 -15.26 -9.94 -8.80
C ALA A 134 -14.51 -10.24 -7.49
N CYS A 135 -15.04 -11.11 -6.63
CA CYS A 135 -14.43 -11.36 -5.32
C CYS A 135 -13.13 -12.16 -5.37
N VAL A 136 -12.79 -12.77 -6.52
CA VAL A 136 -11.52 -13.52 -6.73
C VAL A 136 -10.64 -12.93 -7.83
N ALA A 137 -11.07 -11.85 -8.50
CA ALA A 137 -10.27 -11.23 -9.55
C ALA A 137 -8.89 -10.83 -9.02
N ASN A 138 -7.83 -11.02 -9.83
CA ASN A 138 -6.44 -11.01 -9.35
C ASN A 138 -6.10 -9.77 -8.51
N SER A 139 -6.36 -8.55 -8.99
CA SER A 139 -6.04 -7.34 -8.23
C SER A 139 -6.84 -7.17 -6.94
N TYR A 140 -8.10 -7.63 -6.92
CA TYR A 140 -8.93 -7.60 -5.73
C TYR A 140 -8.44 -8.60 -4.70
N TYR A 141 -8.16 -9.84 -5.13
CA TYR A 141 -7.58 -10.87 -4.26
C TYR A 141 -6.24 -10.42 -3.69
N ASN A 142 -5.32 -9.92 -4.53
CA ASN A 142 -3.97 -9.52 -4.09
C ASN A 142 -3.98 -8.50 -2.96
N ARG A 143 -5.00 -7.62 -2.89
CA ARG A 143 -5.12 -6.59 -1.84
C ARG A 143 -6.18 -6.90 -0.78
N THR A 144 -6.73 -8.11 -0.78
CA THR A 144 -7.79 -8.51 0.16
C THR A 144 -7.74 -9.98 0.60
N MET A 145 -6.67 -10.69 0.27
CA MET A 145 -6.41 -12.03 0.77
C MET A 145 -6.22 -12.01 2.30
N ALA A 146 -6.24 -13.19 2.92
CA ALA A 146 -5.90 -13.31 4.32
C ALA A 146 -4.51 -12.70 4.59
N GLY A 147 -4.36 -12.01 5.71
CA GLY A 147 -3.13 -11.30 6.07
C GLY A 147 -2.94 -9.94 5.40
N TYR A 148 -3.73 -9.59 4.37
CA TYR A 148 -3.69 -8.25 3.76
C TYR A 148 -4.48 -7.26 4.63
N TYR A 149 -3.95 -6.98 5.83
CA TYR A 149 -4.57 -6.14 6.85
C TYR A 149 -4.37 -4.66 6.51
N ASP A 150 -5.16 -4.15 5.58
CA ASP A 150 -5.12 -2.75 5.11
C ASP A 150 -6.54 -2.26 4.79
N THR A 151 -6.70 -0.95 4.64
CA THR A 151 -7.96 -0.26 4.33
C THR A 151 -8.64 -0.77 3.05
N ASP A 152 -7.89 -1.38 2.13
CA ASP A 152 -8.38 -2.02 0.91
C ASP A 152 -9.54 -2.99 1.14
N MET A 153 -9.60 -3.66 2.29
CA MET A 153 -10.67 -4.60 2.64
C MET A 153 -12.07 -3.98 2.60
N LEU A 154 -12.19 -2.65 2.74
CA LEU A 154 -13.46 -1.93 2.63
C LEU A 154 -13.50 -0.86 1.54
N ASN A 155 -12.36 -0.41 1.01
CA ASN A 155 -12.31 0.69 0.04
C ASN A 155 -13.25 0.44 -1.17
N ILE A 156 -13.15 -0.73 -1.79
CA ILE A 156 -13.98 -1.06 -2.95
C ILE A 156 -15.41 -1.40 -2.53
N THR A 157 -15.57 -2.13 -1.43
CA THR A 157 -16.89 -2.49 -0.89
C THR A 157 -17.74 -1.24 -0.63
N LEU A 158 -17.19 -0.23 0.06
CA LEU A 158 -17.87 1.02 0.35
C LEU A 158 -18.16 1.83 -0.92
N ALA A 159 -17.22 1.89 -1.87
CA ALA A 159 -17.44 2.54 -3.15
C ALA A 159 -18.62 1.92 -3.94
N VAL A 160 -18.74 0.59 -3.95
CA VAL A 160 -19.84 -0.11 -4.63
C VAL A 160 -21.15 0.02 -3.85
N PHE A 161 -21.13 0.15 -2.52
CA PHE A 161 -22.31 0.53 -1.74
C PHE A 161 -22.80 1.95 -2.04
N VAL A 162 -21.89 2.92 -2.21
CA VAL A 162 -22.24 4.27 -2.69
C VAL A 162 -22.92 4.19 -4.05
N LEU A 163 -22.33 3.46 -5.00
CA LEU A 163 -22.91 3.23 -6.33
C LEU A 163 -24.30 2.58 -6.24
N TRP A 164 -24.46 1.54 -5.41
CA TRP A 164 -25.74 0.89 -5.19
C TRP A 164 -26.80 1.87 -4.68
N GLY A 165 -26.46 2.70 -3.69
CA GLY A 165 -27.36 3.72 -3.15
C GLY A 165 -27.83 4.71 -4.23
N MET A 166 -26.91 5.16 -5.09
CA MET A 166 -27.22 6.06 -6.21
C MET A 166 -28.13 5.40 -7.26
N ILE A 167 -27.80 4.18 -7.70
CA ILE A 167 -28.62 3.43 -8.66
C ILE A 167 -30.01 3.18 -8.08
N ARG A 168 -30.10 2.81 -6.81
CA ARG A 168 -31.39 2.53 -6.16
C ARG A 168 -32.29 3.75 -6.13
N VAL A 169 -31.76 4.92 -5.79
CA VAL A 169 -32.51 6.18 -5.83
C VAL A 169 -33.11 6.41 -7.21
N VAL A 170 -32.30 6.23 -8.26
CA VAL A 170 -32.74 6.46 -9.65
C VAL A 170 -33.79 5.43 -10.07
N VAL A 171 -33.59 4.16 -9.76
CA VAL A 171 -34.50 3.06 -10.18
C VAL A 171 -35.82 3.09 -9.41
N LYS A 172 -35.81 3.43 -8.12
CA LYS A 172 -37.02 3.40 -7.28
C LYS A 172 -37.77 4.72 -7.24
N GLN A 173 -37.09 5.85 -7.42
CA GLN A 173 -37.66 7.20 -7.30
C GLN A 173 -38.43 7.41 -5.98
N ASP A 174 -37.96 6.80 -4.89
CA ASP A 174 -38.57 6.89 -3.57
C ASP A 174 -37.73 7.73 -2.60
N ARG A 175 -38.41 8.41 -1.67
CA ARG A 175 -37.77 9.35 -0.72
C ARG A 175 -36.99 8.66 0.38
N TYR A 176 -37.21 7.37 0.64
CA TYR A 176 -36.51 6.65 1.69
C TYR A 176 -35.11 6.22 1.22
N SER A 177 -34.93 5.98 -0.08
CA SER A 177 -33.65 5.58 -0.65
C SER A 177 -32.60 6.71 -0.70
N ILE A 178 -32.98 7.99 -0.57
CA ILE A 178 -32.06 9.15 -0.71
C ILE A 178 -30.93 9.19 0.33
N ILE A 179 -31.10 8.52 1.47
CA ILE A 179 -30.10 8.49 2.54
C ILE A 179 -28.97 7.47 2.28
N LEU A 180 -29.20 6.49 1.41
CA LEU A 180 -28.29 5.34 1.27
C LEU A 180 -26.92 5.76 0.76
N ALA A 181 -26.85 6.48 -0.36
CA ALA A 181 -25.57 6.95 -0.89
C ALA A 181 -24.85 7.92 0.07
N PRO A 182 -25.48 8.98 0.62
CA PRO A 182 -24.85 9.86 1.61
C PRO A 182 -24.30 9.12 2.83
N PHE A 183 -25.03 8.13 3.36
CA PHE A 183 -24.59 7.33 4.49
C PHE A 183 -23.29 6.58 4.19
N PHE A 184 -23.20 5.90 3.04
CA PHE A 184 -21.97 5.22 2.65
C PHE A 184 -20.84 6.19 2.28
N VAL A 185 -21.15 7.37 1.74
CA VAL A 185 -20.14 8.43 1.53
C VAL A 185 -19.53 8.87 2.86
N LEU A 186 -20.33 9.04 3.92
CA LEU A 186 -19.83 9.38 5.26
C LEU A 186 -18.89 8.30 5.80
N ILE A 187 -19.31 7.04 5.75
CA ILE A 187 -18.49 5.91 6.22
C ILE A 187 -17.21 5.81 5.39
N TYR A 188 -17.29 5.99 4.07
CA TYR A 188 -16.14 5.86 3.20
C TYR A 188 -15.13 6.98 3.40
N GLN A 189 -15.57 8.22 3.57
CA GLN A 189 -14.67 9.32 3.93
C GLN A 189 -14.03 9.16 5.31
N TRP A 190 -14.78 8.62 6.26
CA TRP A 190 -14.23 8.31 7.58
C TRP A 190 -13.17 7.22 7.46
N TRP A 191 -13.44 6.14 6.72
CA TRP A 191 -12.57 4.98 6.54
C TRP A 191 -11.27 5.29 5.80
N TYR A 192 -11.35 6.05 4.70
CA TYR A 192 -10.24 6.24 3.77
C TYR A 192 -10.16 7.69 3.27
N GLY A 193 -9.10 8.40 3.65
CA GLY A 193 -8.94 9.82 3.34
C GLY A 193 -8.96 10.13 1.83
N SER A 194 -8.41 9.26 0.99
CA SER A 194 -8.40 9.45 -0.47
C SER A 194 -9.74 9.12 -1.15
N ALA A 195 -10.75 8.66 -0.41
CA ALA A 195 -12.09 8.41 -0.93
C ALA A 195 -12.78 9.68 -1.47
N PHE A 196 -12.33 10.86 -1.06
CA PHE A 196 -12.86 12.14 -1.52
C PHE A 196 -12.92 12.21 -3.06
N THR A 197 -11.80 11.92 -3.74
CA THR A 197 -11.69 12.04 -5.20
C THR A 197 -12.71 11.16 -5.94
N LEU A 198 -12.83 9.90 -5.53
CA LEU A 198 -13.78 8.97 -6.16
C LEU A 198 -15.24 9.39 -5.87
N ASN A 199 -15.54 9.81 -4.65
CA ASN A 199 -16.89 10.28 -4.29
C ASN A 199 -17.26 11.58 -5.03
N SER A 200 -16.30 12.48 -5.29
CA SER A 200 -16.50 13.64 -6.17
C SER A 200 -16.76 13.22 -7.62
N GLY A 201 -16.07 12.18 -8.09
CA GLY A 201 -16.34 11.57 -9.40
C GLY A 201 -17.77 11.01 -9.49
N PHE A 202 -18.21 10.27 -8.47
CA PHE A 202 -19.59 9.78 -8.38
C PHE A 202 -20.62 10.92 -8.33
N LEU A 203 -20.40 11.95 -7.50
CA LEU A 203 -21.27 13.12 -7.43
C LEU A 203 -21.40 13.80 -8.80
N THR A 204 -20.27 14.02 -9.50
CA THR A 204 -20.26 14.63 -10.83
C THR A 204 -21.05 13.79 -11.84
N MET A 205 -20.79 12.48 -11.90
CA MET A 205 -21.50 11.60 -12.82
C MET A 205 -22.98 11.46 -12.48
N PHE A 206 -23.34 11.43 -11.19
CA PHE A 206 -24.73 11.39 -10.75
C PHE A 206 -25.48 12.69 -11.09
N LEU A 207 -24.83 13.84 -10.96
CA LEU A 207 -25.36 15.14 -11.39
C LEU A 207 -25.56 15.16 -12.90
N LEU A 208 -24.54 14.77 -13.69
CA LEU A 208 -24.65 14.70 -15.15
C LEU A 208 -25.78 13.76 -15.59
N TYR A 209 -25.86 12.58 -14.99
CA TYR A 209 -26.96 11.63 -15.24
C TYR A 209 -28.33 12.29 -14.96
N THR A 210 -28.45 12.96 -13.82
CA THR A 210 -29.69 13.66 -13.44
C THR A 210 -30.05 14.76 -14.43
N LEU A 211 -29.10 15.58 -14.85
CA LEU A 211 -29.35 16.69 -15.78
C LEU A 211 -29.74 16.19 -17.19
N VAL A 212 -29.16 15.09 -17.66
CA VAL A 212 -29.40 14.55 -19.01
C VAL A 212 -30.67 13.70 -19.07
N PHE A 213 -30.84 12.77 -18.13
CA PHE A 213 -31.89 11.75 -18.21
C PHE A 213 -33.07 12.01 -17.25
N GLU A 214 -32.84 12.66 -16.10
CA GLU A 214 -33.80 12.75 -14.99
C GLU A 214 -34.00 14.18 -14.46
N ARG A 215 -33.98 15.20 -15.33
CA ARG A 215 -33.94 16.62 -14.96
C ARG A 215 -35.11 17.13 -14.10
N LYS A 216 -36.19 16.34 -14.00
CA LYS A 216 -37.38 16.65 -13.21
C LYS A 216 -37.44 15.88 -11.88
N SER A 217 -36.49 14.98 -11.61
CA SER A 217 -36.49 14.15 -10.40
C SER A 217 -36.03 14.97 -9.19
N LEU A 218 -36.98 15.34 -8.33
CA LEU A 218 -36.69 16.00 -7.05
C LEU A 218 -35.84 15.11 -6.13
N VAL A 219 -36.07 13.80 -6.17
CA VAL A 219 -35.39 12.80 -5.33
C VAL A 219 -33.89 12.74 -5.66
N ASN A 220 -33.53 12.85 -6.94
CA ASN A 220 -32.13 12.92 -7.36
C ASN A 220 -31.45 14.19 -6.83
N TYR A 221 -32.09 15.36 -6.95
CA TYR A 221 -31.54 16.62 -6.42
C TYR A 221 -31.39 16.60 -4.90
N GLN A 222 -32.36 16.04 -4.17
CA GLN A 222 -32.27 15.84 -2.73
C GLN A 222 -31.05 14.98 -2.36
N THR A 223 -30.82 13.89 -3.09
CA THR A 223 -29.66 13.01 -2.90
C THR A 223 -28.34 13.73 -3.17
N ILE A 224 -28.27 14.54 -4.24
CA ILE A 224 -27.10 15.39 -4.57
C ILE A 224 -26.77 16.33 -3.41
N ILE A 225 -27.77 17.00 -2.85
CA ILE A 225 -27.59 17.92 -1.72
C ILE A 225 -27.01 17.18 -0.50
N LEU A 226 -27.55 16.00 -0.17
CA LEU A 226 -27.06 15.21 0.95
C LEU A 226 -25.62 14.70 0.73
N ILE A 227 -25.26 14.34 -0.52
CA ILE A 227 -23.89 13.93 -0.85
C ILE A 227 -22.91 15.12 -0.74
N ILE A 228 -23.28 16.30 -1.24
CA ILE A 228 -22.44 17.52 -1.10
C ILE A 228 -22.17 17.81 0.37
N LEU A 229 -23.20 17.67 1.22
CA LEU A 229 -23.05 17.84 2.66
C LEU A 229 -22.13 16.77 3.27
N ALA A 230 -22.24 15.52 2.85
CA ALA A 230 -21.35 14.44 3.29
C ALA A 230 -19.89 14.69 2.90
N LEU A 231 -19.67 15.28 1.72
CA LEU A 231 -18.36 15.63 1.19
C LEU A 231 -17.73 16.89 1.81
N SER A 232 -18.49 17.68 2.58
CA SER A 232 -17.99 18.93 3.18
C SER A 232 -16.82 18.68 4.16
N ASN A 233 -16.10 19.73 4.55
CA ASN A 233 -15.05 19.61 5.57
C ASN A 233 -15.56 19.87 7.00
N LEU A 234 -16.83 19.55 7.27
CA LEU A 234 -17.43 19.63 8.61
C LEU A 234 -17.00 18.42 9.47
N SER A 235 -17.11 18.52 10.79
CA SER A 235 -16.87 17.36 11.68
C SER A 235 -17.88 16.25 11.38
N PHE A 236 -17.51 15.01 11.68
CA PHE A 236 -18.33 13.84 11.38
C PHE A 236 -19.72 13.92 12.03
N GLU A 237 -19.79 14.39 13.29
CA GLU A 237 -21.02 14.54 14.07
C GLU A 237 -21.95 15.57 13.43
N VAL A 238 -21.40 16.73 13.03
CA VAL A 238 -22.16 17.80 12.39
C VAL A 238 -22.71 17.32 11.04
N LYS A 239 -21.89 16.62 10.24
CA LYS A 239 -22.34 16.03 8.97
C LYS A 239 -23.49 15.06 9.19
N PHE A 240 -23.33 14.13 10.13
CA PHE A 240 -24.32 13.09 10.41
C PHE A 240 -25.67 13.71 10.83
N ILE A 241 -25.65 14.64 11.79
CA ILE A 241 -26.86 15.33 12.27
C ILE A 241 -27.52 16.11 11.14
N ALA A 242 -26.75 16.89 10.37
CA ALA A 242 -27.29 17.73 9.31
C ALA A 242 -27.87 16.89 8.14
N ILE A 243 -27.22 15.79 7.76
CA ILE A 243 -27.73 14.85 6.75
C ILE A 243 -29.02 14.20 7.25
N PHE A 244 -29.05 13.74 8.50
CA PHE A 244 -30.24 13.10 9.06
C PHE A 244 -31.41 14.08 9.17
N ALA A 245 -31.16 15.32 9.60
CA ALA A 245 -32.17 16.37 9.69
C ALA A 245 -32.75 16.72 8.30
N LEU A 246 -31.89 16.91 7.29
CA LEU A 246 -32.34 17.18 5.91
C LEU A 246 -33.08 15.97 5.31
N PHE A 247 -32.62 14.75 5.60
CA PHE A 247 -33.33 13.53 5.20
C PHE A 247 -34.74 13.48 5.78
N LEU A 248 -34.90 13.69 7.09
CA LEU A 248 -36.21 13.75 7.73
C LEU A 248 -37.08 14.85 7.12
N LEU A 249 -36.52 16.04 6.86
CA LEU A 249 -37.24 17.11 6.19
C LEU A 249 -37.76 16.68 4.80
N PHE A 250 -36.91 16.06 3.99
CA PHE A 250 -37.28 15.60 2.64
C PHE A 250 -38.29 14.45 2.63
N VAL A 251 -38.25 13.56 3.62
CA VAL A 251 -39.21 12.47 3.76
C VAL A 251 -40.56 12.97 4.29
N LEU A 252 -40.55 13.82 5.32
CA LEU A 252 -41.77 14.26 6.02
C LEU A 252 -42.50 15.42 5.31
N LYS A 253 -41.81 16.22 4.50
CA LYS A 253 -42.40 17.37 3.80
C LYS A 253 -42.30 17.21 2.29
N ASN A 254 -43.38 17.58 1.60
CA ASN A 254 -43.40 17.65 0.14
C ASN A 254 -42.92 19.03 -0.31
N LEU A 255 -41.61 19.18 -0.52
CA LEU A 255 -41.00 20.45 -0.92
C LEU A 255 -41.04 20.62 -2.44
N ASN A 256 -41.27 21.85 -2.89
CA ASN A 256 -41.20 22.19 -4.31
C ASN A 256 -39.74 22.38 -4.79
N TYR A 257 -39.57 22.43 -6.10
CA TYR A 257 -38.25 22.58 -6.74
C TYR A 257 -37.48 23.83 -6.26
N LYS A 258 -38.17 24.97 -6.09
CA LYS A 258 -37.55 26.22 -5.67
C LYS A 258 -36.94 26.12 -4.28
N ILE A 259 -37.67 25.53 -3.33
CA ILE A 259 -37.18 25.33 -1.96
C ILE A 259 -35.99 24.37 -1.96
N ILE A 260 -36.07 23.25 -2.69
CA ILE A 260 -34.96 22.29 -2.80
C ILE A 260 -33.73 22.95 -3.41
N ALA A 261 -33.90 23.76 -4.47
CA ALA A 261 -32.81 24.52 -5.07
C ALA A 261 -32.18 25.51 -4.08
N SER A 262 -32.99 26.27 -3.33
CA SER A 262 -32.49 27.17 -2.29
C SER A 262 -31.68 26.44 -1.22
N ILE A 263 -32.18 25.30 -0.72
CA ILE A 263 -31.42 24.45 0.21
C ILE A 263 -30.11 24.00 -0.42
N GLY A 264 -30.13 23.59 -1.69
CA GLY A 264 -28.92 23.17 -2.41
C GLY A 264 -27.89 24.29 -2.56
N VAL A 265 -28.32 25.52 -2.84
CA VAL A 265 -27.43 26.70 -2.91
C VAL A 265 -26.78 26.97 -1.56
N VAL A 266 -27.55 26.90 -0.46
CA VAL A 266 -27.00 27.09 0.90
C VAL A 266 -25.99 25.99 1.25
N VAL A 267 -26.33 24.72 1.00
CA VAL A 267 -25.43 23.59 1.27
C VAL A 267 -24.17 23.68 0.42
N PHE A 268 -24.28 24.06 -0.85
CA PHE A 268 -23.12 24.28 -1.71
C PHE A 268 -22.25 25.45 -1.23
N ALA A 269 -22.85 26.55 -0.77
CA ALA A 269 -22.11 27.68 -0.20
C ALA A 269 -21.34 27.25 1.07
N VAL A 270 -21.96 26.45 1.95
CA VAL A 270 -21.27 25.89 3.13
C VAL A 270 -20.12 24.97 2.70
N PHE A 271 -20.36 24.08 1.73
CA PHE A 271 -19.34 23.19 1.19
C PHE A 271 -18.13 23.97 0.63
N ALA A 272 -18.39 25.00 -0.18
CA ALA A 272 -17.34 25.84 -0.77
C ALA A 272 -16.59 26.65 0.31
N TYR A 273 -17.32 27.29 1.23
CA TYR A 273 -16.74 28.08 2.32
C TYR A 273 -15.86 27.25 3.26
N LYS A 274 -16.24 26.00 3.51
CA LYS A 274 -15.45 25.06 4.32
C LYS A 274 -14.30 24.39 3.55
N GLY A 275 -14.01 24.83 2.32
CA GLY A 275 -12.85 24.36 1.56
C GLY A 275 -13.07 23.05 0.80
N GLY A 276 -14.33 22.62 0.60
CA GLY A 276 -14.64 21.41 -0.18
C GLY A 276 -14.17 21.49 -1.65
N LEU A 277 -13.92 22.68 -2.17
CA LEU A 277 -13.33 22.88 -3.51
C LEU A 277 -11.81 22.71 -3.53
N ASN A 278 -11.12 22.80 -2.38
CA ASN A 278 -9.66 22.80 -2.33
C ASN A 278 -9.04 21.51 -2.88
N PRO A 279 -9.51 20.30 -2.50
CA PRO A 279 -8.95 19.08 -3.07
C PRO A 279 -9.22 18.96 -4.57
N ILE A 280 -10.38 19.42 -5.05
CA ILE A 280 -10.73 19.40 -6.48
C ILE A 280 -9.79 20.33 -7.27
N ILE A 281 -9.55 21.54 -6.76
CA ILE A 281 -8.64 22.52 -7.37
C ILE A 281 -7.19 22.01 -7.34
N PHE A 282 -6.76 21.40 -6.24
CA PHE A 282 -5.43 20.80 -6.12
C PHE A 282 -5.21 19.71 -7.19
N GLN A 283 -6.17 18.80 -7.35
CA GLN A 283 -6.12 17.73 -8.35
C GLN A 283 -6.10 18.29 -9.77
N LEU A 284 -6.92 19.32 -10.06
CA LEU A 284 -6.90 20.03 -11.35
C LEU A 284 -5.54 20.69 -11.61
N LYS A 285 -4.96 21.37 -10.62
CA LYS A 285 -3.63 22.01 -10.75
C LYS A 285 -2.51 21.00 -10.99
N PHE A 286 -2.50 19.93 -10.20
CA PHE A 286 -1.45 18.93 -10.24
C PHE A 286 -1.47 18.10 -11.54
N TYR A 287 -2.65 17.65 -11.99
CA TYR A 287 -2.77 16.75 -13.14
C TYR A 287 -2.97 17.46 -14.48
N ILE A 288 -3.64 18.62 -14.51
CA ILE A 288 -3.97 19.33 -15.75
C ILE A 288 -3.02 20.50 -16.00
N LEU A 289 -2.77 21.33 -14.98
CA LEU A 289 -1.91 22.51 -15.13
C LEU A 289 -0.43 22.17 -15.00
N ARG A 290 -0.07 20.99 -14.49
CA ARG A 290 1.33 20.55 -14.24
C ARG A 290 2.16 21.61 -13.52
N ASP A 291 1.53 22.44 -12.69
CA ASP A 291 2.26 23.29 -11.77
C ASP A 291 2.91 22.35 -10.76
N VAL A 292 4.22 22.19 -10.88
CA VAL A 292 5.03 21.55 -9.84
C VAL A 292 4.73 22.34 -8.58
N ALA A 293 4.09 21.71 -7.61
CA ALA A 293 3.91 22.31 -6.30
C ALA A 293 5.30 22.42 -5.66
N GLU A 294 6.02 23.50 -6.00
CA GLU A 294 7.17 23.96 -5.27
C GLU A 294 6.66 24.38 -3.89
N VAL A 295 6.81 23.48 -2.91
CA VAL A 295 6.75 23.85 -1.50
C VAL A 295 7.99 24.71 -1.25
N SER A 296 7.88 25.98 -1.61
CA SER A 296 8.85 27.03 -1.33
C SER A 296 8.73 27.42 0.14
N GLN A 297 9.32 26.61 1.02
CA GLN A 297 9.71 27.13 2.33
C GLN A 297 11.00 27.93 2.15
N GLN A 298 11.00 29.17 2.64
CA GLN A 298 12.12 30.12 2.56
C GLN A 298 13.46 29.44 2.91
N GLY A 299 14.36 29.32 1.94
CA GLY A 299 15.68 28.68 2.09
C GLY A 299 16.24 28.18 0.76
N MET A 300 17.36 27.45 0.80
CA MET A 300 17.83 26.70 -0.35
C MET A 300 16.81 25.64 -0.76
N VAL A 301 16.55 25.52 -2.06
CA VAL A 301 15.64 24.51 -2.62
C VAL A 301 16.47 23.27 -2.93
N PHE A 302 16.38 22.25 -2.08
CA PHE A 302 16.98 20.96 -2.35
C PHE A 302 16.09 20.11 -3.26
N LYS A 303 16.72 19.42 -4.21
CA LYS A 303 16.07 18.46 -5.09
C LYS A 303 16.40 17.06 -4.63
N PHE A 304 15.38 16.32 -4.22
CA PHE A 304 15.51 14.96 -3.75
C PHE A 304 15.04 13.94 -4.79
N PHE A 305 15.49 12.70 -4.63
CA PHE A 305 15.02 11.58 -5.44
C PHE A 305 13.52 11.34 -5.23
N ASN A 306 12.78 11.08 -6.32
CA ASN A 306 11.34 10.85 -6.26
C ASN A 306 11.03 9.38 -5.97
N VAL A 307 10.55 9.10 -4.75
CA VAL A 307 10.17 7.75 -4.31
C VAL A 307 9.15 7.06 -5.21
N ASN A 308 8.32 7.79 -5.95
CA ASN A 308 7.36 7.18 -6.87
C ASN A 308 8.03 6.38 -8.00
N GLN A 309 9.30 6.67 -8.32
CA GLN A 309 10.07 5.91 -9.31
C GLN A 309 10.55 4.55 -8.79
N THR A 310 10.58 4.35 -7.47
CA THR A 310 11.04 3.12 -6.83
C THR A 310 9.91 2.21 -6.36
N ILE A 311 8.68 2.71 -6.32
CA ILE A 311 7.50 1.92 -5.96
C ILE A 311 7.16 0.99 -7.13
N GLN A 312 7.29 -0.32 -6.90
CA GLN A 312 7.01 -1.37 -7.90
C GLN A 312 5.60 -1.24 -8.52
N GLU A 313 4.64 -0.66 -7.79
CA GLU A 313 3.25 -0.48 -8.24
C GLU A 313 3.04 0.65 -9.27
N SER A 314 4.01 1.55 -9.50
CA SER A 314 3.84 2.78 -10.30
C SER A 314 4.34 2.68 -11.75
N GLY A 315 4.90 1.53 -12.16
CA GLY A 315 5.46 1.33 -13.50
C GLY A 315 4.42 1.25 -14.64
N ILE A 316 4.88 1.40 -15.89
CA ILE A 316 4.06 1.18 -17.09
C ILE A 316 3.73 -0.31 -17.20
N VAL A 317 2.45 -0.61 -17.41
CA VAL A 317 1.91 -1.96 -17.27
C VAL A 317 1.70 -2.58 -18.64
N PRO A 318 2.26 -3.77 -18.93
CA PRO A 318 1.90 -4.54 -20.12
C PRO A 318 0.37 -4.74 -20.20
N PRO A 319 -0.27 -4.56 -21.37
CA PRO A 319 -1.72 -4.64 -21.51
C PRO A 319 -2.33 -5.96 -20.98
N GLU A 320 -1.60 -7.06 -21.14
CA GLU A 320 -2.01 -8.37 -20.62
C GLU A 320 -2.09 -8.40 -19.09
N ILE A 321 -1.07 -7.88 -18.40
CA ILE A 321 -1.05 -7.79 -16.93
C ILE A 321 -2.21 -6.91 -16.44
N PHE A 322 -2.47 -5.79 -17.13
CA PHE A 322 -3.60 -4.92 -16.83
C PHE A 322 -4.95 -5.67 -16.93
N MET A 323 -5.19 -6.40 -18.02
CA MET A 323 -6.44 -7.15 -18.23
C MET A 323 -6.58 -8.30 -17.22
N ASN A 324 -5.51 -9.04 -16.97
CA ASN A 324 -5.48 -10.14 -16.00
C ASN A 324 -5.71 -9.62 -14.57
N ARG A 325 -5.25 -8.42 -14.23
CA ARG A 325 -5.53 -7.83 -12.92
C ARG A 325 -7.00 -7.51 -12.70
N ILE A 326 -7.73 -7.07 -13.72
CA ILE A 326 -9.14 -6.68 -13.61
C ILE A 326 -10.09 -7.88 -13.69
N SER A 327 -9.78 -8.89 -14.52
CA SER A 327 -10.71 -10.01 -14.78
C SER A 327 -10.06 -11.39 -14.83
N SER A 328 -8.83 -11.52 -14.32
CA SER A 328 -8.04 -12.76 -14.22
C SER A 328 -7.62 -13.41 -15.54
N HIS A 329 -8.22 -13.00 -16.66
CA HIS A 329 -7.87 -13.48 -18.00
C HIS A 329 -8.34 -12.49 -19.08
N VAL A 330 -7.61 -12.40 -20.18
CA VAL A 330 -7.92 -11.51 -21.33
C VAL A 330 -9.31 -11.77 -21.90
N VAL A 331 -9.70 -13.04 -22.10
CA VAL A 331 -11.04 -13.38 -22.63
C VAL A 331 -12.16 -12.94 -21.67
N VAL A 332 -11.98 -13.18 -20.38
CA VAL A 332 -12.96 -12.76 -19.36
C VAL A 332 -13.05 -11.24 -19.34
N PHE A 333 -11.92 -10.53 -19.44
CA PHE A 333 -11.88 -9.07 -19.54
C PHE A 333 -12.66 -8.54 -20.74
N ILE A 334 -12.48 -9.11 -21.92
CA ILE A 334 -13.18 -8.68 -23.15
C ILE A 334 -14.70 -8.89 -22.99
N ILE A 335 -15.11 -10.06 -22.48
CA ILE A 335 -16.53 -10.35 -22.21
C ILE A 335 -17.09 -9.38 -21.16
N SER A 336 -16.34 -9.11 -20.09
CA SER A 336 -16.67 -8.11 -19.06
C SER A 336 -16.89 -6.73 -19.66
N LEU A 337 -16.01 -6.30 -20.57
CA LEU A 337 -16.07 -4.97 -21.20
C LEU A 337 -17.30 -4.82 -22.09
N PHE A 338 -17.55 -5.78 -22.98
CA PHE A 338 -18.75 -5.79 -23.81
C PHE A 338 -20.02 -5.88 -22.95
N GLY A 339 -19.97 -6.66 -21.88
CA GLY A 339 -21.07 -6.79 -20.95
C GLY A 339 -21.36 -5.52 -20.15
N TYR A 340 -20.32 -4.81 -19.74
CA TYR A 340 -20.42 -3.48 -19.12
C TYR A 340 -21.07 -2.48 -20.10
N ALA A 341 -20.62 -2.45 -21.36
CA ALA A 341 -21.19 -1.58 -22.37
C ALA A 341 -22.67 -1.91 -22.64
N LEU A 342 -23.01 -3.19 -22.77
CA LEU A 342 -24.38 -3.65 -22.94
C LEU A 342 -25.25 -3.32 -21.71
N LEU A 343 -24.72 -3.47 -20.50
CA LEU A 343 -25.40 -3.13 -19.26
C LEU A 343 -25.71 -1.63 -19.20
N CYS A 344 -24.73 -0.76 -19.52
CA CYS A 344 -24.95 0.68 -19.65
C CYS A 344 -25.99 1.03 -20.72
N TYR A 345 -26.00 0.31 -21.84
CA TYR A 345 -26.97 0.53 -22.93
C TYR A 345 -28.39 0.15 -22.52
N LYS A 346 -28.56 -1.01 -21.86
CA LYS A 346 -29.88 -1.50 -21.39
C LYS A 346 -30.40 -0.77 -20.15
N HIS A 347 -29.48 -0.34 -19.29
CA HIS A 347 -29.74 0.32 -18.01
C HIS A 347 -28.84 1.56 -17.90
N LYS A 348 -29.35 2.70 -18.38
CA LYS A 348 -28.61 3.96 -18.42
C LYS A 348 -28.17 4.41 -17.02
N GLU A 349 -28.92 4.01 -15.99
CA GLU A 349 -28.60 4.24 -14.58
C GLU A 349 -27.20 3.71 -14.22
N PHE A 350 -26.75 2.64 -14.89
CA PHE A 350 -25.44 2.05 -14.65
C PHE A 350 -24.27 2.94 -15.14
N LEU A 351 -24.52 3.98 -15.94
CA LEU A 351 -23.52 4.99 -16.32
C LEU A 351 -22.94 5.74 -15.10
N ILE A 352 -23.66 5.76 -13.96
CA ILE A 352 -23.16 6.32 -12.69
C ILE A 352 -21.89 5.58 -12.22
N SER A 353 -21.69 4.33 -12.65
CA SER A 353 -20.51 3.52 -12.30
C SER A 353 -19.22 3.91 -13.03
N LEU A 354 -19.30 4.79 -14.05
CA LEU A 354 -18.16 5.18 -14.89
C LEU A 354 -16.92 5.68 -14.12
N PRO A 355 -17.02 6.41 -12.99
CA PRO A 355 -15.84 6.81 -12.21
C PRO A 355 -15.00 5.62 -11.72
N LEU A 356 -15.62 4.49 -11.37
CA LEU A 356 -14.90 3.27 -10.99
C LEU A 356 -14.12 2.69 -12.16
N LEU A 357 -14.76 2.63 -13.33
CA LEU A 357 -14.13 2.10 -14.54
C LEU A 357 -12.98 3.01 -14.98
N VAL A 358 -13.19 4.32 -15.03
CA VAL A 358 -12.17 5.30 -15.40
C VAL A 358 -10.98 5.22 -14.45
N LEU A 359 -11.23 5.21 -13.14
CA LEU A 359 -10.16 5.09 -12.14
C LEU A 359 -9.38 3.79 -12.33
N GLY A 360 -10.06 2.66 -12.57
CA GLY A 360 -9.40 1.40 -12.86
C GLY A 360 -8.54 1.42 -14.12
N PHE A 361 -8.99 2.11 -15.17
CA PHE A 361 -8.27 2.23 -16.44
C PHE A 361 -7.14 3.26 -16.40
N LEU A 362 -7.18 4.22 -15.47
CA LEU A 362 -6.03 5.11 -15.19
C LEU A 362 -4.79 4.31 -14.75
N ALA A 363 -4.94 3.06 -14.31
CA ALA A 363 -3.81 2.19 -13.97
C ALA A 363 -2.77 2.03 -15.10
N VAL A 364 -3.18 2.14 -16.37
CA VAL A 364 -2.26 2.09 -17.52
C VAL A 364 -1.21 3.20 -17.47
N LYS A 365 -1.53 4.34 -16.83
CA LYS A 365 -0.65 5.51 -16.71
C LYS A 365 -0.20 5.80 -15.28
N ALA A 366 -1.01 5.42 -14.28
CA ALA A 366 -0.84 5.84 -12.89
C ALA A 366 -0.47 4.67 -11.94
N GLY A 367 -0.25 3.47 -12.49
CA GLY A 367 0.21 2.32 -11.73
C GLY A 367 -0.87 1.27 -11.45
N LEU A 368 -0.41 0.05 -11.17
CA LEU A 368 -1.21 -1.16 -11.00
C LEU A 368 -2.21 -1.11 -9.86
N ARG A 369 -1.96 -0.28 -8.84
CA ARG A 369 -2.81 -0.12 -7.65
C ARG A 369 -4.26 0.27 -7.99
N PHE A 370 -4.49 0.97 -9.09
CA PHE A 370 -5.83 1.43 -9.45
C PHE A 370 -6.72 0.35 -10.09
N THR A 371 -6.15 -0.73 -10.64
CA THR A 371 -6.91 -1.79 -11.34
C THR A 371 -8.09 -2.34 -10.53
N ILE A 372 -7.94 -2.38 -9.20
CA ILE A 372 -8.93 -2.88 -8.26
C ILE A 372 -10.30 -2.16 -8.34
N TYR A 373 -10.33 -0.88 -8.73
CA TYR A 373 -11.58 -0.10 -8.82
C TYR A 373 -12.49 -0.55 -9.97
N ALA A 374 -11.96 -1.10 -11.07
CA ALA A 374 -12.76 -1.58 -12.19
C ALA A 374 -13.34 -2.99 -11.97
N VAL A 375 -12.76 -3.79 -11.07
CA VAL A 375 -13.13 -5.20 -10.81
C VAL A 375 -14.65 -5.41 -10.62
N PRO A 376 -15.35 -4.70 -9.70
CA PRO A 376 -16.75 -5.02 -9.42
C PRO A 376 -17.69 -4.74 -10.60
N VAL A 377 -17.45 -3.64 -11.33
CA VAL A 377 -18.31 -3.25 -12.46
C VAL A 377 -18.05 -4.12 -13.69
N MET A 378 -16.79 -4.56 -13.88
CA MET A 378 -16.40 -5.50 -14.93
C MET A 378 -16.94 -6.90 -14.65
N GLY A 379 -16.85 -7.39 -13.41
CA GLY A 379 -17.45 -8.66 -12.99
C GLY A 379 -18.96 -8.67 -13.22
N LEU A 380 -19.67 -7.61 -12.83
CA LEU A 380 -21.10 -7.48 -13.11
C LEU A 380 -21.40 -7.42 -14.62
N GLY A 381 -20.56 -6.74 -15.40
CA GLY A 381 -20.62 -6.74 -16.86
C GLY A 381 -20.56 -8.15 -17.45
N PHE A 382 -19.60 -8.97 -17.02
CA PHE A 382 -19.48 -10.37 -17.46
C PHE A 382 -20.76 -11.15 -17.17
N GLY A 383 -21.21 -11.11 -15.91
CA GLY A 383 -22.41 -11.83 -15.49
C GLY A 383 -23.64 -11.41 -16.29
N PHE A 384 -23.78 -10.12 -16.59
CA PHE A 384 -24.89 -9.59 -17.37
C PHE A 384 -24.86 -10.08 -18.82
N LEU A 385 -23.71 -10.04 -19.50
CA LEU A 385 -23.60 -10.46 -20.89
C LEU A 385 -23.93 -11.95 -21.06
N VAL A 386 -23.34 -12.81 -20.22
CA VAL A 386 -23.55 -14.26 -20.31
C VAL A 386 -25.02 -14.62 -20.08
N VAL A 387 -25.64 -14.05 -19.03
CA VAL A 387 -27.06 -14.31 -18.74
C VAL A 387 -27.96 -13.75 -19.85
N TYR A 388 -27.64 -12.57 -20.39
CA TYR A 388 -28.38 -11.97 -21.49
C TYR A 388 -28.34 -12.83 -22.75
N LEU A 389 -27.15 -13.28 -23.18
CA LEU A 389 -26.97 -14.13 -24.36
C LEU A 389 -27.70 -15.47 -24.19
N LEU A 390 -27.56 -16.12 -23.04
CA LEU A 390 -28.28 -17.37 -22.78
C LEU A 390 -29.80 -17.19 -22.84
N ASN A 391 -30.30 -16.04 -22.38
CA ASN A 391 -31.73 -15.74 -22.47
C ASN A 391 -32.21 -15.58 -23.92
N LEU A 392 -31.39 -15.03 -24.81
CA LEU A 392 -31.70 -14.91 -26.24
C LEU A 392 -31.77 -16.27 -26.96
N LEU A 393 -30.98 -17.26 -26.53
CA LEU A 393 -30.92 -18.59 -27.16
C LEU A 393 -32.15 -19.48 -26.90
N GLY A 394 -33.12 -19.04 -26.10
CA GLY A 394 -34.41 -19.74 -25.95
C GLY A 394 -34.38 -21.11 -25.24
N PHE A 395 -33.24 -21.56 -24.70
CA PHE A 395 -33.13 -22.85 -24.01
C PHE A 395 -34.07 -23.00 -22.79
N LYS A 396 -34.38 -24.25 -22.41
CA LYS A 396 -35.08 -24.57 -21.15
C LYS A 396 -34.24 -24.11 -19.94
N ASN A 397 -34.89 -23.72 -18.85
CA ASN A 397 -34.23 -23.16 -17.66
C ASN A 397 -33.14 -24.07 -17.07
N ALA A 398 -33.35 -25.40 -17.06
CA ALA A 398 -32.36 -26.36 -16.56
C ALA A 398 -31.06 -26.34 -17.41
N VAL A 399 -31.20 -26.31 -18.74
CA VAL A 399 -30.07 -26.25 -19.67
C VAL A 399 -29.35 -24.90 -19.54
N LYS A 400 -30.10 -23.78 -19.48
CA LYS A 400 -29.51 -22.45 -19.25
C LYS A 400 -28.68 -22.39 -17.97
N ASN A 401 -29.22 -22.91 -16.87
CA ASN A 401 -28.50 -22.92 -15.60
C ASN A 401 -27.26 -23.82 -15.66
N SER A 402 -27.33 -24.95 -16.34
CA SER A 402 -26.18 -25.87 -16.50
C SER A 402 -25.06 -25.21 -17.31
N ILE A 403 -25.39 -24.58 -18.44
CA ILE A 403 -24.44 -23.84 -19.26
C ILE A 403 -23.84 -22.67 -18.46
N LEU A 404 -24.67 -21.94 -17.70
CA LEU A 404 -24.21 -20.84 -16.86
C LEU A 404 -23.18 -21.31 -15.83
N VAL A 405 -23.43 -22.44 -15.15
CA VAL A 405 -22.46 -23.02 -14.20
C VAL A 405 -21.15 -23.36 -14.90
N VAL A 406 -21.18 -24.01 -16.07
CA VAL A 406 -19.96 -24.36 -16.82
C VAL A 406 -19.18 -23.11 -17.23
N ILE A 407 -19.85 -22.09 -17.78
CA ILE A 407 -19.20 -20.82 -18.18
C ILE A 407 -18.60 -20.13 -16.96
N THR A 408 -19.31 -20.10 -15.83
CA THR A 408 -18.80 -19.51 -14.59
C THR A 408 -17.57 -20.27 -14.08
N MET A 409 -17.59 -21.60 -14.06
CA MET A 409 -16.42 -22.40 -13.64
C MET A 409 -15.20 -22.16 -14.54
N LEU A 410 -15.40 -22.09 -15.86
CA LEU A 410 -14.34 -21.76 -16.81
C LEU A 410 -13.79 -20.35 -16.58
N ALA A 411 -14.66 -19.36 -16.33
CA ALA A 411 -14.25 -17.99 -16.05
C ALA A 411 -13.52 -17.82 -14.71
N LEU A 412 -13.85 -18.65 -13.71
CA LEU A 412 -13.17 -18.66 -12.40
C LEU A 412 -11.81 -19.37 -12.43
N THR A 413 -11.59 -20.29 -13.37
CA THR A 413 -10.38 -21.12 -13.41
C THR A 413 -9.07 -20.29 -13.40
N PRO A 414 -8.91 -19.22 -14.21
CA PRO A 414 -7.71 -18.39 -14.17
C PRO A 414 -7.51 -17.69 -12.82
N ALA A 415 -8.59 -17.25 -12.18
CA ALA A 415 -8.53 -16.61 -10.87
C ALA A 415 -8.13 -17.59 -9.78
N ILE A 416 -8.69 -18.80 -9.79
CA ILE A 416 -8.34 -19.87 -8.84
C ILE A 416 -6.88 -20.29 -9.04
N LYS A 417 -6.43 -20.43 -10.29
CA LYS A 417 -5.03 -20.70 -10.61
C LYS A 417 -4.11 -19.62 -10.04
N HIS A 418 -4.45 -18.36 -10.26
CA HIS A 418 -3.72 -17.22 -9.67
C HIS A 418 -3.68 -17.32 -8.14
N ILE A 419 -4.78 -17.62 -7.46
CA ILE A 419 -4.82 -17.79 -6.00
C ILE A 419 -3.90 -18.92 -5.51
N VAL A 420 -3.86 -20.04 -6.23
CA VAL A 420 -3.01 -21.19 -5.90
C VAL A 420 -1.53 -20.87 -6.08
N GLU A 421 -1.19 -20.08 -7.10
CA GLU A 421 0.17 -19.66 -7.45
C GLU A 421 0.65 -18.44 -6.65
N TYR A 422 -0.27 -17.60 -6.16
CA TYR A 422 0.01 -16.37 -5.41
C TYR A 422 0.35 -16.67 -3.94
N LYS A 423 1.49 -17.34 -3.76
CA LYS A 423 2.08 -17.69 -2.47
C LYS A 423 2.88 -16.53 -1.89
N SER A 424 2.18 -15.43 -1.58
CA SER A 424 2.83 -14.26 -0.95
C SER A 424 3.38 -14.65 0.41
N PRO A 425 4.67 -14.40 0.71
CA PRO A 425 5.20 -14.56 2.06
C PRO A 425 4.61 -13.47 2.99
N THR A 426 4.85 -13.64 4.29
CA THR A 426 4.61 -12.62 5.30
C THR A 426 5.59 -11.47 5.14
N VAL A 427 5.32 -10.32 5.76
CA VAL A 427 6.23 -9.16 5.64
C VAL A 427 7.61 -9.53 6.15
N PHE A 428 7.71 -10.10 7.36
CA PHE A 428 8.93 -10.64 7.95
C PHE A 428 8.81 -12.12 8.22
N PHE A 429 9.97 -12.78 8.33
CA PHE A 429 10.07 -14.16 8.79
C PHE A 429 10.25 -14.23 10.30
N HIS A 430 10.03 -15.41 10.86
CA HIS A 430 10.07 -15.68 12.30
C HIS A 430 11.36 -15.17 12.97
N GLU A 431 12.53 -15.47 12.41
CA GLU A 431 13.81 -15.03 13.01
C GLU A 431 13.99 -13.51 12.99
N GLU A 432 13.48 -12.80 11.98
CA GLU A 432 13.53 -11.32 11.93
C GLU A 432 12.62 -10.71 13.00
N VAL A 433 11.42 -11.27 13.17
CA VAL A 433 10.49 -10.81 14.21
C VAL A 433 11.03 -11.08 15.60
N LYS A 434 11.68 -12.23 15.81
CA LYS A 434 12.36 -12.56 17.07
C LYS A 434 13.46 -11.57 17.42
N VAL A 435 14.26 -11.11 16.45
CA VAL A 435 15.25 -10.05 16.67
C VAL A 435 14.57 -8.75 17.12
N LEU A 436 13.44 -8.38 16.52
CA LEU A 436 12.70 -7.16 16.89
C LEU A 436 11.97 -7.26 18.23
N ASP A 437 11.42 -8.42 18.55
CA ASP A 437 10.81 -8.70 19.86
C ASP A 437 11.87 -8.72 20.97
N GLU A 438 13.05 -9.30 20.72
CA GLU A 438 14.18 -9.18 21.64
C GLU A 438 14.62 -7.71 21.80
N LEU A 439 14.65 -6.96 20.69
CA LEU A 439 15.04 -5.55 20.70
C LEU A 439 14.13 -4.71 21.60
N LYS A 440 12.82 -4.98 21.62
CA LYS A 440 11.85 -4.33 22.51
C LYS A 440 12.29 -4.29 23.97
N HIS A 441 12.96 -5.36 24.42
CA HIS A 441 13.42 -5.50 25.80
C HIS A 441 14.79 -4.87 26.07
N LYS A 442 15.47 -4.38 25.03
CA LYS A 442 16.79 -3.72 25.09
C LYS A 442 16.73 -2.22 24.77
N THR A 443 15.58 -1.72 24.33
CA THR A 443 15.36 -0.31 23.95
C THR A 443 14.35 0.37 24.87
N GLY A 444 14.47 1.68 25.02
CA GLY A 444 13.39 2.51 25.55
C GLY A 444 12.38 2.89 24.46
N ARG A 445 11.13 3.15 24.86
CA ARG A 445 10.06 3.56 23.93
C ARG A 445 10.28 4.91 23.23
N GLU A 446 11.13 5.76 23.81
CA GLU A 446 11.54 7.05 23.23
C GLU A 446 12.78 6.92 22.32
N ASP A 447 13.40 5.74 22.24
CA ASP A 447 14.59 5.53 21.41
C ASP A 447 14.22 5.40 19.93
N TYR A 448 15.19 5.64 19.06
CA TYR A 448 15.02 5.51 17.61
C TYR A 448 15.72 4.26 17.08
N VAL A 449 15.06 3.61 16.12
CA VAL A 449 15.69 2.60 15.26
C VAL A 449 15.79 3.16 13.84
N LEU A 450 17.02 3.34 13.36
CA LEU A 450 17.34 3.69 11.99
C LEU A 450 17.29 2.43 11.12
N ALA A 451 16.38 2.44 10.15
CA ALA A 451 16.20 1.41 9.15
C ALA A 451 15.62 2.03 7.89
N TRP A 452 15.65 1.29 6.78
CA TRP A 452 14.93 1.69 5.58
C TRP A 452 13.42 1.73 5.80
N TRP A 453 12.70 2.57 5.06
CA TRP A 453 11.28 2.87 5.31
C TRP A 453 10.37 1.65 5.18
N ASP A 454 10.72 0.67 4.32
CA ASP A 454 10.03 -0.62 4.20
C ASP A 454 9.85 -1.34 5.55
N TYR A 455 10.76 -1.09 6.49
CA TYR A 455 10.82 -1.77 7.79
C TYR A 455 10.26 -0.93 8.94
N GLY A 456 9.91 0.35 8.69
CA GLY A 456 9.51 1.28 9.73
C GLY A 456 8.34 0.78 10.57
N TYR A 457 7.21 0.44 9.93
CA TYR A 457 6.02 -0.02 10.66
C TYR A 457 6.23 -1.34 11.41
N PRO A 458 6.80 -2.41 10.82
CA PRO A 458 7.12 -3.62 11.58
C PRO A 458 8.02 -3.35 12.79
N ILE A 459 9.05 -2.51 12.65
CA ILE A 459 9.96 -2.17 13.76
C ILE A 459 9.20 -1.49 14.89
N ARG A 460 8.34 -0.50 14.61
CA ARG A 460 7.55 0.15 15.66
C ARG A 460 6.54 -0.82 16.30
N TYR A 461 5.93 -1.69 15.51
CA TYR A 461 4.98 -2.68 16.03
C TYR A 461 5.63 -3.73 16.94
N TYR A 462 6.74 -4.33 16.51
CA TYR A 462 7.39 -5.40 17.28
C TYR A 462 8.29 -4.86 18.39
N SER A 463 9.06 -3.80 18.14
CA SER A 463 10.02 -3.25 19.10
C SER A 463 9.51 -2.09 19.94
N ASP A 464 8.37 -1.46 19.57
CA ASP A 464 7.75 -0.39 20.36
C ASP A 464 8.67 0.83 20.58
N VAL A 465 9.18 1.36 19.46
CA VAL A 465 10.20 2.41 19.35
C VAL A 465 9.83 3.41 18.25
N LYS A 466 10.60 4.50 18.13
CA LYS A 466 10.42 5.49 17.05
C LYS A 466 11.28 5.16 15.83
N THR A 467 10.87 5.65 14.66
CA THR A 467 11.63 5.53 13.40
C THR A 467 11.75 6.88 12.69
N LEU A 468 12.82 7.06 11.92
CA LEU A 468 13.01 8.27 11.11
C LEU A 468 12.07 8.31 9.90
N VAL A 469 11.85 7.14 9.30
CA VAL A 469 11.07 6.91 8.08
C VAL A 469 10.22 5.65 8.21
N ASP A 470 9.10 5.62 7.50
CA ASP A 470 8.14 4.51 7.45
C ASP A 470 7.28 4.61 6.17
N GLY A 471 6.32 3.69 5.98
CA GLY A 471 5.44 3.66 4.78
C GLY A 471 4.52 4.88 4.59
N GLY A 472 4.49 5.83 5.53
CA GLY A 472 3.75 7.09 5.44
C GLY A 472 4.66 8.32 5.46
N LYS A 473 5.92 8.16 5.88
CA LYS A 473 6.98 9.18 5.92
C LYS A 473 8.22 8.67 5.18
N HIS A 474 8.20 8.75 3.85
CA HIS A 474 9.26 8.21 2.98
C HIS A 474 9.49 9.09 1.72
N LEU A 475 9.21 10.40 1.80
CA LEU A 475 9.53 11.29 0.69
C LEU A 475 11.05 11.41 0.56
N GLY A 476 11.53 11.96 -0.56
CA GLY A 476 12.96 12.04 -0.83
C GLY A 476 13.75 12.78 0.28
N ASN A 477 13.17 13.82 0.87
CA ASN A 477 13.74 14.55 1.99
C ASN A 477 13.75 13.75 3.31
N ASP A 478 12.80 12.84 3.50
CA ASP A 478 12.74 11.96 4.68
C ASP A 478 13.74 10.81 4.55
N ASN A 479 13.82 10.22 3.35
CA ASN A 479 14.71 9.09 3.05
C ASN A 479 16.18 9.50 2.93
N TYR A 480 16.48 10.77 2.60
CA TYR A 480 17.87 11.20 2.36
C TYR A 480 18.80 10.94 3.55
N PRO A 481 18.50 11.38 4.79
CA PRO A 481 19.39 11.16 5.93
C PRO A 481 19.57 9.67 6.28
N VAL A 482 18.53 8.86 6.08
CA VAL A 482 18.55 7.41 6.33
C VAL A 482 19.40 6.71 5.27
N SER A 483 19.15 7.01 3.99
CA SER A 483 19.97 6.53 2.88
C SER A 483 21.44 6.92 3.08
N PHE A 484 21.72 8.16 3.44
CA PHE A 484 23.08 8.65 3.73
C PHE A 484 23.72 7.84 4.86
N SER A 485 22.98 7.59 5.94
CA SER A 485 23.47 6.83 7.09
C SER A 485 23.74 5.35 6.76
N LEU A 486 22.95 4.74 5.89
CA LEU A 486 23.17 3.35 5.47
C LEU A 486 24.29 3.21 4.44
N PHE A 487 24.46 4.22 3.58
CA PHE A 487 25.33 4.16 2.41
C PHE A 487 26.73 4.76 2.63
N LYS A 488 26.89 5.81 3.44
CA LYS A 488 28.21 6.45 3.66
C LYS A 488 29.07 5.64 4.63
N ASP A 489 30.33 6.05 4.79
CA ASP A 489 31.25 5.47 5.77
C ASP A 489 30.71 5.64 7.20
N GLN A 490 31.26 4.85 8.12
CA GLN A 490 30.78 4.76 9.51
C GLN A 490 30.78 6.10 10.26
N THR A 491 31.74 7.00 9.99
CA THR A 491 31.81 8.31 10.68
C THR A 491 30.73 9.24 10.17
N SER A 492 30.64 9.39 8.85
CA SER A 492 29.59 10.16 8.18
C SER A 492 28.19 9.66 8.58
N SER A 493 28.04 8.35 8.65
CA SER A 493 26.81 7.67 9.06
C SER A 493 26.40 7.99 10.49
N ALA A 494 27.30 7.78 11.45
CA ALA A 494 27.08 8.07 12.86
C ALA A 494 26.67 9.53 13.09
N ASN A 495 27.38 10.47 12.45
CA ASN A 495 27.11 11.89 12.59
C ASN A 495 25.76 12.28 11.97
N MET A 496 25.44 11.79 10.77
CA MET A 496 24.14 12.04 10.13
C MET A 496 22.98 11.46 10.93
N ALA A 497 23.10 10.25 11.47
CA ALA A 497 22.03 9.62 12.24
C ALA A 497 21.69 10.39 13.53
N ARG A 498 22.71 10.84 14.28
CA ARG A 498 22.52 11.69 15.46
C ARG A 498 21.83 12.99 15.07
N LEU A 499 22.29 13.66 14.02
CA LEU A 499 21.64 14.88 13.51
C LEU A 499 20.19 14.63 13.09
N ALA A 500 19.93 13.61 12.29
CA ALA A 500 18.61 13.31 11.76
C ALA A 500 17.58 13.06 12.87
N VAL A 501 17.95 12.28 13.91
CA VAL A 501 17.07 12.01 15.05
C VAL A 501 16.80 13.26 15.86
N GLU A 502 17.84 13.98 16.29
CA GLU A 502 17.64 15.15 17.15
C GLU A 502 16.89 16.29 16.43
N TYR A 503 17.13 16.49 15.13
CA TYR A 503 16.39 17.49 14.35
C TYR A 503 14.97 17.04 14.02
N THR A 504 14.72 15.75 13.78
CA THR A 504 13.34 15.25 13.62
C THR A 504 12.52 15.51 14.89
N GLU A 505 13.11 15.29 16.06
CA GLU A 505 12.45 15.52 17.35
C GLU A 505 12.20 17.00 17.64
N ARG A 506 13.14 17.87 17.23
CA ARG A 506 12.90 19.32 17.22
C ARG A 506 11.79 19.73 16.26
N GLN A 507 11.68 19.08 15.10
CA GLN A 507 10.71 19.41 14.06
C GLN A 507 9.25 19.17 14.50
N PHE A 508 8.99 18.25 15.43
CA PHE A 508 7.63 18.07 15.99
C PHE A 508 7.12 19.32 16.73
N ASN A 509 8.03 20.14 17.27
CA ASN A 509 7.70 21.36 18.00
C ASN A 509 7.97 22.64 17.19
N GLN A 510 8.64 22.54 16.04
CA GLN A 510 9.14 23.67 15.27
C GLN A 510 8.95 23.41 13.76
N ASN A 511 8.38 24.37 13.04
CA ASN A 511 8.16 24.22 11.60
C ASN A 511 9.40 24.65 10.81
N PHE A 512 10.23 23.69 10.38
CA PHE A 512 11.37 23.91 9.51
C PHE A 512 11.61 22.73 8.55
N ALA A 513 12.37 22.97 7.48
CA ALA A 513 12.92 21.93 6.63
C ALA A 513 14.24 21.40 7.21
N LEU A 514 14.35 20.09 7.41
CA LEU A 514 15.38 19.44 8.23
C LEU A 514 16.82 19.82 7.83
N LEU A 515 17.21 19.63 6.56
CA LEU A 515 18.56 19.98 6.09
C LEU A 515 18.82 21.50 6.10
N ASN A 516 17.82 22.32 5.79
CA ASN A 516 17.96 23.79 5.83
C ASN A 516 18.23 24.28 7.25
N GLN A 517 17.55 23.69 8.24
CA GLN A 517 17.79 24.03 9.63
C GLN A 517 19.16 23.57 10.11
N MET A 518 19.63 22.39 9.68
CA MET A 518 21.00 21.93 9.98
C MET A 518 22.05 22.91 9.43
N LEU A 519 21.95 23.29 8.15
CA LEU A 519 22.89 24.26 7.57
C LEU A 519 22.91 25.58 8.33
N LYS A 520 21.73 26.08 8.69
CA LYS A 520 21.58 27.32 9.45
C LYS A 520 22.24 27.23 10.83
N ASP A 521 21.98 26.16 11.58
CA ASP A 521 22.49 25.99 12.94
C ASP A 521 24.02 25.80 12.95
N TYR A 522 24.60 25.25 11.88
CA TYR A 522 26.04 25.05 11.71
C TYR A 522 26.74 26.17 10.92
N ASN A 523 26.05 27.29 10.63
CA ASN A 523 26.55 28.43 9.85
C ASN A 523 27.16 28.03 8.49
N GLN A 524 26.60 27.03 7.83
CA GLN A 524 27.03 26.55 6.52
C GLN A 524 26.13 27.13 5.41
N THR A 525 26.76 27.58 4.33
CA THR A 525 26.05 28.09 3.14
C THR A 525 26.02 27.10 1.98
N ASP A 526 26.90 26.10 2.00
CA ASP A 526 27.00 25.07 0.97
C ASP A 526 26.70 23.68 1.57
N ILE A 527 25.82 22.94 0.90
CA ILE A 527 25.40 21.60 1.35
C ILE A 527 26.52 20.56 1.19
N ASP A 528 27.36 20.67 0.17
CA ASP A 528 28.44 19.70 -0.06
C ASP A 528 29.53 19.85 1.00
N ASP A 529 29.86 21.09 1.38
CA ASP A 529 30.80 21.38 2.45
C ASP A 529 30.28 20.85 3.80
N PHE A 530 29.00 21.05 4.09
CA PHE A 530 28.36 20.50 5.29
C PHE A 530 28.39 18.97 5.30
N LEU A 531 28.00 18.31 4.20
CA LEU A 531 27.99 16.85 4.12
C LEU A 531 29.41 16.27 4.17
N TYR A 532 30.39 16.95 3.60
CA TYR A 532 31.80 16.58 3.73
C TYR A 532 32.29 16.74 5.17
N ALA A 533 31.86 17.77 5.89
CA ALA A 533 32.21 17.99 7.30
C ALA A 533 31.74 16.83 8.20
N LEU A 534 30.68 16.11 7.82
CA LEU A 534 30.21 14.93 8.55
C LEU A 534 31.21 13.76 8.52
N SER A 535 32.16 13.74 7.59
CA SER A 535 33.20 12.70 7.53
C SER A 535 34.25 12.81 8.64
N PHE A 536 34.31 13.94 9.36
CA PHE A 536 35.27 14.15 10.44
C PHE A 536 34.76 13.64 11.78
N LYS A 537 35.57 12.85 12.48
CA LYS A 537 35.30 12.47 13.87
C LYS A 537 35.21 13.70 14.78
N SER A 538 35.89 14.80 14.49
CA SER A 538 35.83 16.03 15.28
C SER A 538 34.56 16.87 15.07
N PHE A 539 33.63 16.45 14.21
CA PHE A 539 32.38 17.18 13.98
C PHE A 539 31.56 17.30 15.28
N GLU A 540 31.13 18.52 15.60
CA GLU A 540 30.36 18.82 16.81
C GLU A 540 28.91 18.36 16.63
N LEU A 541 28.43 17.48 17.51
CA LEU A 541 27.08 16.93 17.45
C LEU A 541 26.14 17.64 18.44
N PRO A 542 24.83 17.68 18.15
CA PRO A 542 23.85 18.15 19.11
C PRO A 542 23.86 17.27 20.37
N GLN A 543 23.35 17.81 21.48
CA GLN A 543 23.19 17.06 22.71
C GLN A 543 22.34 15.80 22.46
N LYS A 544 22.89 14.64 22.82
CA LYS A 544 22.19 13.35 22.80
C LYS A 544 21.03 13.39 23.81
N THR A 545 19.80 13.21 23.32
CA THR A 545 18.61 13.14 24.17
C THR A 545 18.02 11.72 24.27
N ARG A 546 18.41 10.82 23.37
CA ARG A 546 17.91 9.43 23.28
C ARG A 546 18.91 8.49 22.62
N GLU A 547 18.73 7.18 22.79
CA GLU A 547 19.55 6.19 22.11
C GLU A 547 19.10 6.04 20.64
N ILE A 548 20.05 5.66 19.79
CA ILE A 548 19.80 5.38 18.37
C ILE A 548 20.36 4.00 18.07
N TYR A 549 19.52 3.14 17.52
CA TYR A 549 19.86 1.80 17.09
C TYR A 549 19.80 1.72 15.57
N TYR A 550 20.60 0.86 14.98
CA TYR A 550 20.56 0.53 13.56
C TYR A 550 19.98 -0.87 13.43
N TYR A 551 18.89 -1.03 12.69
CA TYR A 551 18.38 -2.35 12.33
C TYR A 551 18.77 -2.67 10.88
N LEU A 552 19.62 -3.68 10.72
CA LEU A 552 20.24 -4.04 9.45
C LEU A 552 19.85 -5.47 9.06
N PRO A 553 18.74 -5.65 8.29
CA PRO A 553 18.26 -6.97 7.92
C PRO A 553 18.89 -7.47 6.62
N LYS A 554 19.12 -8.78 6.52
CA LYS A 554 19.69 -9.47 5.35
C LYS A 554 18.98 -9.14 4.04
N ARG A 555 17.65 -9.08 4.08
CA ARG A 555 16.80 -8.74 2.91
C ARG A 555 17.13 -7.39 2.29
N MET A 556 17.72 -6.45 3.03
CA MET A 556 18.10 -5.15 2.49
C MET A 556 19.20 -5.28 1.43
N LEU A 557 19.97 -6.38 1.39
CA LEU A 557 20.94 -6.66 0.31
C LEU A 557 20.29 -6.57 -1.07
N ASN A 558 19.06 -7.05 -1.23
CA ASN A 558 18.37 -7.09 -2.53
C ASN A 558 17.90 -5.71 -3.01
N ILE A 559 17.69 -4.77 -2.09
CA ILE A 559 17.22 -3.42 -2.39
C ILE A 559 18.28 -2.34 -2.11
N PHE A 560 19.46 -2.72 -1.62
CA PHE A 560 20.50 -1.77 -1.23
C PHE A 560 20.88 -0.80 -2.35
N PRO A 561 21.00 -1.21 -3.64
CA PRO A 561 21.23 -0.26 -4.73
C PRO A 561 20.14 0.83 -4.82
N VAL A 562 18.88 0.47 -4.57
CA VAL A 562 17.76 1.42 -4.56
C VAL A 562 17.85 2.36 -3.36
N VAL A 563 18.24 1.84 -2.19
CA VAL A 563 18.49 2.65 -0.99
C VAL A 563 19.54 3.71 -1.26
N THR A 564 20.64 3.38 -1.95
CA THR A 564 21.72 4.34 -2.23
C THR A 564 21.31 5.47 -3.19
N TYR A 565 20.33 5.28 -4.08
CA TYR A 565 19.86 6.32 -5.00
C TYR A 565 19.41 7.60 -4.31
N PHE A 566 18.89 7.49 -3.08
CA PHE A 566 18.38 8.64 -2.34
C PHE A 566 19.45 9.56 -1.78
N SER A 567 20.69 9.08 -1.59
CA SER A 567 21.83 9.90 -1.12
C SER A 567 22.99 9.95 -2.12
N ASN A 568 22.88 9.23 -3.24
CA ASN A 568 23.82 9.27 -4.36
C ASN A 568 23.37 10.26 -5.45
N LEU A 569 23.03 11.48 -5.06
CA LEU A 569 22.71 12.58 -5.98
C LEU A 569 23.21 13.91 -5.44
N ASP A 570 23.37 14.87 -6.35
CA ASP A 570 23.61 16.27 -6.02
C ASP A 570 22.28 16.93 -5.61
N LEU A 571 22.21 17.41 -4.37
CA LEU A 571 20.99 18.04 -3.84
C LEU A 571 20.70 19.42 -4.45
N LYS A 572 21.67 20.07 -5.11
CA LYS A 572 21.52 21.38 -5.75
C LYS A 572 20.76 21.27 -7.06
N ASP A 573 21.07 20.25 -7.88
CA ASP A 573 20.47 20.09 -9.21
C ASP A 573 19.60 18.83 -9.39
N GLY A 574 19.68 17.87 -8.46
CA GLY A 574 18.93 16.62 -8.44
C GLY A 574 19.53 15.51 -9.31
N LYS A 575 20.71 15.71 -9.90
CA LYS A 575 21.33 14.70 -10.77
C LYS A 575 22.03 13.63 -9.96
N SER A 576 21.79 12.37 -10.33
CA SER A 576 22.49 11.23 -9.75
C SER A 576 23.98 11.27 -10.08
N TYR A 577 24.82 10.91 -9.11
CA TYR A 577 26.23 10.63 -9.38
C TYR A 577 26.37 9.31 -10.15
N LYS A 578 27.57 9.04 -10.70
CA LYS A 578 27.86 7.81 -11.47
C LYS A 578 27.30 6.58 -10.76
N ASN A 579 26.63 5.70 -11.53
CA ASN A 579 26.07 4.45 -11.01
C ASN A 579 27.13 3.66 -10.27
N GLN A 580 26.79 3.28 -9.04
CA GLN A 580 27.63 2.46 -8.20
C GLN A 580 27.40 0.99 -8.54
N ILE A 581 28.46 0.21 -8.40
CA ILE A 581 28.38 -1.24 -8.57
C ILE A 581 28.10 -1.80 -7.18
N PHE A 582 26.87 -2.28 -6.98
CA PHE A 582 26.51 -3.16 -5.88
C PHE A 582 25.52 -4.19 -6.43
N ILE A 583 25.97 -5.43 -6.56
CA ILE A 583 25.18 -6.50 -7.17
C ILE A 583 25.25 -7.73 -6.30
N THR A 584 24.10 -8.34 -6.06
CA THR A 584 24.00 -9.69 -5.47
C THR A 584 23.70 -10.69 -6.57
N ALA A 585 24.34 -11.86 -6.49
CA ALA A 585 24.22 -12.89 -7.52
C ALA A 585 24.51 -14.28 -6.93
N GLN A 586 23.92 -15.34 -7.49
CA GLN A 586 24.22 -16.72 -7.12
C GLN A 586 24.93 -17.46 -8.24
N ALA A 587 25.80 -18.41 -7.88
CA ALA A 587 26.43 -19.31 -8.84
C ALA A 587 25.39 -20.26 -9.44
N VAL A 588 25.30 -20.32 -10.77
CA VAL A 588 24.35 -21.21 -11.47
C VAL A 588 25.04 -22.33 -12.24
N SER A 589 26.25 -22.10 -12.76
CA SER A 589 27.00 -23.13 -13.48
C SER A 589 28.49 -22.84 -13.49
N ASN A 590 29.27 -23.86 -13.80
CA ASN A 590 30.70 -23.73 -14.02
C ASN A 590 30.99 -23.83 -15.52
N SER A 591 31.83 -22.93 -16.05
CA SER A 591 32.23 -22.88 -17.46
C SER A 591 33.75 -23.03 -17.58
N ASP A 592 34.24 -23.27 -18.79
CA ASP A 592 35.69 -23.39 -19.06
C ASP A 592 36.46 -22.13 -18.62
N ASN A 593 35.81 -20.97 -18.64
CA ASN A 593 36.44 -19.67 -18.34
C ASN A 593 36.17 -19.17 -16.91
N GLY A 594 35.31 -19.84 -16.14
CA GLY A 594 34.98 -19.44 -14.77
C GLY A 594 33.57 -19.80 -14.32
N LEU A 595 33.20 -19.26 -13.16
CA LEU A 595 31.90 -19.46 -12.51
C LEU A 595 30.86 -18.46 -13.05
N VAL A 596 29.77 -18.99 -13.58
CA VAL A 596 28.66 -18.20 -14.16
C VAL A 596 27.61 -17.93 -13.09
N LEU A 597 27.19 -16.68 -13.00
CA LEU A 597 26.18 -16.19 -12.08
C LEU A 597 24.79 -16.14 -12.72
N ASP A 598 23.75 -16.16 -11.90
CA ASP A 598 22.33 -16.09 -12.29
C ASP A 598 21.95 -14.89 -13.16
N ASN A 599 22.66 -13.78 -12.99
CA ASN A 599 22.51 -12.57 -13.79
C ASN A 599 23.40 -12.54 -15.05
N GLY A 600 24.07 -13.65 -15.37
CA GLY A 600 24.89 -13.82 -16.57
C GLY A 600 26.33 -13.29 -16.46
N MET A 601 26.73 -12.75 -15.29
CA MET A 601 28.13 -12.39 -15.05
C MET A 601 29.00 -13.64 -14.91
N LEU A 602 30.29 -13.51 -15.24
CA LEU A 602 31.26 -14.59 -15.12
C LEU A 602 32.43 -14.16 -14.25
N ILE A 603 32.72 -14.92 -13.20
CA ILE A 603 33.87 -14.75 -12.31
C ILE A 603 34.95 -15.72 -12.77
N SER A 604 36.17 -15.24 -13.06
CA SER A 604 37.26 -16.11 -13.49
C SER A 604 37.67 -17.12 -12.40
N HIS A 605 38.19 -18.30 -12.80
CA HIS A 605 38.58 -19.37 -11.87
C HIS A 605 39.65 -18.97 -10.85
N ASP A 606 40.53 -18.06 -11.25
CA ASP A 606 41.57 -17.47 -10.41
C ASP A 606 41.05 -16.33 -9.53
N LEU A 607 39.75 -16.01 -9.60
CA LEU A 607 39.07 -14.92 -8.89
C LEU A 607 39.71 -13.53 -9.13
N THR A 608 40.38 -13.33 -10.26
CA THR A 608 41.04 -12.06 -10.59
C THR A 608 40.14 -11.08 -11.33
N THR A 609 39.15 -11.58 -12.08
CA THR A 609 38.31 -10.73 -12.95
C THR A 609 36.84 -11.14 -12.93
N ILE A 610 35.97 -10.17 -13.21
CA ILE A 610 34.53 -10.34 -13.43
C ILE A 610 34.19 -9.77 -14.80
N ASN A 611 33.54 -10.57 -15.62
CA ASN A 611 32.99 -10.14 -16.91
C ASN A 611 31.54 -9.71 -16.72
N MET A 612 31.28 -8.43 -16.97
CA MET A 612 29.98 -7.78 -16.93
C MET A 612 29.57 -7.39 -18.36
N GLY A 613 28.93 -8.32 -19.08
CA GLY A 613 28.63 -8.13 -20.49
C GLY A 613 29.92 -8.08 -21.33
N SER A 614 30.20 -6.92 -21.93
CA SER A 614 31.42 -6.69 -22.73
C SER A 614 32.60 -6.12 -21.92
N GLU A 615 32.37 -5.71 -20.66
CA GLU A 615 33.42 -5.13 -19.82
C GLU A 615 34.02 -6.19 -18.88
N GLN A 616 35.35 -6.24 -18.82
CA GLN A 616 36.08 -7.07 -17.86
C GLN A 616 36.66 -6.16 -16.77
N LEU A 617 36.26 -6.40 -15.53
CA LEU A 617 36.67 -5.62 -14.36
C LEU A 617 37.52 -6.47 -13.42
N LYS A 618 38.59 -5.88 -12.89
CA LYS A 618 39.52 -6.54 -11.98
C LYS A 618 39.01 -6.52 -10.54
N ILE A 619 39.18 -7.65 -9.86
CA ILE A 619 38.87 -7.82 -8.44
C ILE A 619 40.07 -7.34 -7.63
N LYS A 620 39.80 -6.40 -6.71
CA LYS A 620 40.77 -5.86 -5.76
C LYS A 620 41.06 -6.83 -4.62
N LYS A 621 39.98 -7.28 -3.99
CA LYS A 621 40.03 -8.12 -2.80
C LYS A 621 38.85 -9.07 -2.77
N PHE A 622 39.12 -10.30 -2.39
CA PHE A 622 38.11 -11.33 -2.19
C PHE A 622 37.87 -11.51 -0.68
N TYR A 623 36.62 -11.57 -0.29
CA TYR A 623 36.17 -11.84 1.07
C TYR A 623 35.32 -13.10 1.07
N GLU A 624 35.48 -13.91 2.10
CA GLU A 624 34.61 -15.04 2.37
C GLU A 624 34.04 -14.89 3.78
N THR A 625 32.71 -15.00 3.89
CA THR A 625 32.01 -14.91 5.16
C THR A 625 31.23 -16.20 5.43
N GLY A 626 31.20 -16.62 6.69
CA GLY A 626 30.45 -17.81 7.12
C GLY A 626 30.29 -17.86 8.62
N TYR A 627 29.22 -18.49 9.09
CA TYR A 627 28.94 -18.66 10.51
C TYR A 627 29.51 -19.99 11.03
N ASP A 628 30.11 -19.96 12.22
CA ASP A 628 30.52 -21.18 12.92
C ASP A 628 29.35 -21.87 13.66
N ALA A 629 29.63 -22.99 14.31
CA ALA A 629 28.65 -23.74 15.09
C ALA A 629 28.04 -22.94 16.26
N ASN A 630 28.70 -21.87 16.71
CA ASN A 630 28.23 -20.97 17.77
C ASN A 630 27.49 -19.75 17.21
N LYS A 631 27.14 -19.75 15.93
CA LYS A 631 26.50 -18.63 15.22
C LYS A 631 27.34 -17.34 15.22
N LYS A 632 28.67 -17.45 15.35
CA LYS A 632 29.56 -16.31 15.21
C LYS A 632 30.04 -16.17 13.76
N LEU A 633 30.03 -14.95 13.24
CA LEU A 633 30.53 -14.69 11.89
C LEU A 633 32.05 -14.77 11.85
N ASN A 634 32.56 -15.54 10.89
CA ASN A 634 33.97 -15.56 10.50
C ASN A 634 34.11 -14.88 9.14
N VAL A 635 35.11 -14.01 9.02
CA VAL A 635 35.44 -13.29 7.79
C VAL A 635 36.91 -13.54 7.48
N SER A 636 37.19 -14.09 6.31
CA SER A 636 38.54 -14.20 5.76
C SER A 636 38.65 -13.39 4.47
N SER A 637 39.85 -12.91 4.15
CA SER A 637 40.07 -12.09 2.95
C SER A 637 41.40 -12.38 2.28
N ILE A 638 41.44 -12.26 0.96
CA ILE A 638 42.63 -12.44 0.13
C ILE A 638 42.78 -11.19 -0.75
N ASP A 639 43.94 -10.56 -0.71
CA ASP A 639 44.30 -9.48 -1.64
C ASP A 639 44.58 -10.08 -3.02
N VAL A 640 43.94 -9.54 -4.07
CA VAL A 640 43.96 -10.11 -5.42
C VAL A 640 44.77 -9.23 -6.36
N ASP A 641 44.33 -7.99 -6.58
CA ASP A 641 45.01 -6.99 -7.41
C ASP A 641 44.85 -5.61 -6.78
N LEU A 642 45.94 -4.94 -6.39
CA LEU A 642 45.87 -3.63 -5.74
C LEU A 642 45.22 -2.55 -6.63
N ASP A 643 45.32 -2.71 -7.96
CA ASP A 643 44.73 -1.83 -8.97
C ASP A 643 43.31 -2.27 -9.38
N GLY A 644 42.76 -3.30 -8.72
CA GLY A 644 41.39 -3.76 -8.92
C GLY A 644 40.35 -2.70 -8.56
N ALA A 645 39.24 -2.69 -9.29
CA ALA A 645 38.15 -1.74 -9.08
C ALA A 645 37.03 -2.28 -8.18
N LEU A 646 36.96 -3.60 -7.99
CA LEU A 646 35.85 -4.29 -7.35
C LEU A 646 36.25 -5.08 -6.10
N TYR A 647 35.36 -5.14 -5.13
CA TYR A 647 35.41 -6.03 -3.98
C TYR A 647 34.42 -7.17 -4.22
N LEU A 648 34.88 -8.40 -4.06
CA LEU A 648 34.05 -9.59 -4.19
C LEU A 648 33.88 -10.22 -2.81
N ILE A 649 32.64 -10.41 -2.36
CA ILE A 649 32.33 -11.05 -1.08
C ILE A 649 31.47 -12.29 -1.35
N PHE A 650 31.93 -13.46 -0.92
CA PHE A 650 31.17 -14.71 -0.98
C PHE A 650 30.59 -15.05 0.41
N THR A 651 29.28 -15.23 0.47
CA THR A 651 28.54 -15.58 1.69
C THR A 651 28.22 -17.08 1.67
N LYS A 652 28.89 -17.87 2.52
CA LYS A 652 28.78 -19.34 2.53
C LYS A 652 27.38 -19.85 2.87
N GLU A 653 26.65 -19.09 3.69
CA GLU A 653 25.36 -19.52 4.24
C GLU A 653 24.29 -19.75 3.16
N ASN A 654 24.25 -18.88 2.15
CA ASN A 654 23.26 -18.90 1.08
C ASN A 654 23.90 -18.86 -0.32
N GLY A 655 25.21 -19.10 -0.42
CA GLY A 655 25.94 -19.15 -1.69
C GLY A 655 25.88 -17.86 -2.51
N THR A 656 25.69 -16.71 -1.87
CA THR A 656 25.52 -15.44 -2.58
C THR A 656 26.85 -14.69 -2.71
N PHE A 657 27.13 -14.21 -3.92
CA PHE A 657 28.21 -13.27 -4.21
C PHE A 657 27.67 -11.84 -4.13
N ILE A 658 28.42 -10.98 -3.46
CA ILE A 658 28.21 -9.53 -3.42
C ILE A 658 29.40 -8.89 -4.16
N ILE A 659 29.09 -8.18 -5.24
CA ILE A 659 30.07 -7.49 -6.08
C ILE A 659 29.88 -5.99 -5.83
N ALA A 660 30.89 -5.35 -5.27
CA ALA A 660 30.81 -3.95 -4.82
C ALA A 660 31.99 -3.12 -5.34
N ASP A 661 31.74 -1.88 -5.76
CA ASP A 661 32.82 -0.90 -5.89
C ASP A 661 33.33 -0.44 -4.51
N GLU A 662 34.39 0.37 -4.46
CA GLU A 662 34.98 0.83 -3.20
C GLU A 662 34.00 1.62 -2.32
N LYS A 663 33.12 2.43 -2.90
CA LYS A 663 32.17 3.23 -2.13
C LYS A 663 31.10 2.34 -1.51
N ALA A 664 30.54 1.42 -2.30
CA ALA A 664 29.55 0.48 -1.82
C ALA A 664 30.14 -0.50 -0.79
N PHE A 665 31.38 -0.97 -1.00
CA PHE A 665 32.08 -1.82 -0.04
C PHE A 665 32.29 -1.11 1.31
N LYS A 666 32.73 0.16 1.30
CA LYS A 666 32.96 0.95 2.53
C LYS A 666 31.68 1.46 3.20
N SER A 667 30.51 1.21 2.62
CA SER A 667 29.24 1.64 3.19
C SER A 667 29.00 1.03 4.58
N THR A 668 28.34 1.81 5.44
CA THR A 668 28.04 1.39 6.82
C THR A 668 27.24 0.09 6.83
N TYR A 669 26.26 -0.07 5.93
CA TYR A 669 25.51 -1.32 5.85
C TYR A 669 26.40 -2.52 5.53
N VAL A 670 27.26 -2.44 4.52
CA VAL A 670 28.14 -3.57 4.16
C VAL A 670 29.12 -3.88 5.28
N GLN A 671 29.75 -2.85 5.87
CA GLN A 671 30.72 -3.04 6.94
C GLN A 671 30.08 -3.64 8.20
N LEU A 672 28.94 -3.10 8.66
CA LEU A 672 28.27 -3.58 9.87
C LEU A 672 27.55 -4.92 9.64
N PHE A 673 26.75 -5.04 8.58
CA PHE A 673 25.93 -6.23 8.37
C PHE A 673 26.73 -7.39 7.78
N VAL A 674 27.39 -7.19 6.63
CA VAL A 674 28.01 -8.29 5.87
C VAL A 674 29.30 -8.76 6.53
N LEU A 675 30.09 -7.83 7.08
CA LEU A 675 31.43 -8.11 7.58
C LEU A 675 31.55 -8.07 9.11
N GLU A 676 30.54 -7.60 9.85
CA GLU A 676 30.62 -7.29 11.29
C GLU A 676 31.86 -6.43 11.65
N ASN A 677 32.30 -5.60 10.71
CA ASN A 677 33.43 -4.69 10.88
C ASN A 677 32.92 -3.32 11.34
N TYR A 678 32.90 -3.09 12.65
CA TYR A 678 32.38 -1.87 13.25
C TYR A 678 33.45 -1.09 14.00
N ASP A 679 33.41 0.24 13.87
CA ASP A 679 34.22 1.15 14.69
C ASP A 679 33.66 1.17 16.12
N LYS A 680 34.46 0.66 17.07
CA LYS A 680 34.08 0.49 18.48
C LYS A 680 33.85 1.81 19.21
N GLU A 681 34.35 2.92 18.68
CA GLU A 681 34.09 4.27 19.21
C GLU A 681 32.70 4.77 18.80
N LEU A 682 32.17 4.30 17.67
CA LEU A 682 30.91 4.75 17.10
C LEU A 682 29.76 3.80 17.42
N PHE A 683 30.00 2.49 17.38
CA PHE A 683 28.95 1.47 17.46
C PHE A 683 29.20 0.44 18.56
N GLU A 684 28.10 -0.11 19.07
CA GLU A 684 28.06 -1.23 20.00
C GLU A 684 27.11 -2.31 19.46
N PRO A 685 27.56 -3.56 19.26
CA PRO A 685 26.65 -4.64 18.86
C PRO A 685 25.67 -4.95 19.99
N VAL A 686 24.39 -5.03 19.68
CA VAL A 686 23.29 -5.32 20.63
C VAL A 686 22.70 -6.70 20.37
N ILE A 687 22.46 -7.02 19.11
CA ILE A 687 22.00 -8.32 18.63
C ILE A 687 22.77 -8.65 17.35
N LEU A 688 23.43 -9.80 17.32
CA LEU A 688 24.14 -10.31 16.15
C LEU A 688 23.47 -11.60 15.71
N ASP A 689 22.46 -11.48 14.85
CA ASP A 689 21.84 -12.60 14.17
C ASP A 689 22.19 -12.55 12.67
N LYS A 690 22.14 -13.70 12.03
CA LYS A 690 22.45 -13.85 10.60
C LYS A 690 21.38 -13.22 9.69
N ASP A 691 20.13 -13.16 10.16
CA ASP A 691 19.01 -12.64 9.38
C ASP A 691 18.79 -11.14 9.64
N ALA A 692 19.16 -10.63 10.82
CA ALA A 692 19.24 -9.20 11.10
C ALA A 692 20.24 -8.86 12.22
N LYS A 693 20.94 -7.74 12.07
CA LYS A 693 21.88 -7.23 13.09
C LYS A 693 21.43 -5.90 13.64
N VAL A 694 21.64 -5.72 14.94
CA VAL A 694 21.33 -4.47 15.64
C VAL A 694 22.57 -3.90 16.32
N TYR A 695 22.85 -2.62 16.02
CA TYR A 695 23.93 -1.86 16.62
C TYR A 695 23.39 -0.62 17.32
N ARG A 696 23.86 -0.30 18.51
CA ARG A 696 23.60 0.97 19.20
C ARG A 696 24.68 1.99 18.84
N LEU A 697 24.26 3.21 18.52
CA LEU A 697 25.14 4.35 18.32
C LEU A 697 25.60 4.92 19.66
N LYS A 698 26.92 5.04 19.85
CA LYS A 698 27.51 5.60 21.07
C LYS A 698 27.56 7.12 21.08
N ARG A 699 27.65 7.74 19.89
CA ARG A 699 27.73 9.18 19.70
C ARG A 699 26.42 9.93 19.85
#